data_AF-A0A3E0VTV5-F1
#
_entry.id   AF-A0A3E0VTV5-F1
#
_cell.length_a   1.000
_cell.length_b   1.000
_cell.length_c   1.000
_cell.angle_alpha   90.00
_cell.angle_beta   90.00
_cell.angle_gamma   90.00
#
_symmetry.space_group_name_H-M   'P 1'
#
loop_
_entity.id
_entity.type
_entity.pdbx_description
1 polymer ?
#
loop_
_entity_poly.entity_id
_entity_poly.type
_entity_poly.pdbx_seq_one_letter_code
_entity_poly.pdbx_strand_id
1 'polypeptide(L)'
;MSGAAPERVARINLDAFRHNVRTLAALARPAETMLAVKADAYGHGMIELAGAALEAGATALAVLDIPAALELRAAGFTVPIFAWMHAPDADFDGAVAGEIDLGVSAEWQLERIAEARARLVAGVRAAASADGAAAPTGAGVRVDADTSADGAAGPTGAGAAGLPAPTRVHLKIDTGLHRNGATVEDWPGLVQRAIELHNEGALELYAAWSHLADASPADDRDALTQFRVAVDVARGLGAPLQKLHLAASSAGIRMPEARFDMVRFGIAAYGVSPFDDETAVELGLRPVMTLVAPVVSVKRVAAGHGVSYGFDYRTERETTLALVPLGYADGIPRASGGHGEVWIDGRRHPVAGRVAMDQIMVDVGDAVVSVGDEVIVFGEAPQGFGAERERASVPTAEEWAGWAQTIGDEIVARVGPRVVREYVTDEPRATSGGGAAARAVAVAYDGEIAAGGAGDERAEAESAGVDSAEAESWVIADPERMRAFGVEFASRLRAGDVLVLTGELGAGKTTFTRGLGEGLGVRGSVTSPTFVLARTHPNRATGVPLVHVDAYRLGSAAELDDLDIDFAHSIVVVEWGSGMVERLVDGYLEIVIERPHGAAVGSGDSDSGETDSGETDVDEPIEPRHLTLYRRGTLDGTEARS
;
A
#
# COMPACT_ATOMS: atom_id res chain seq x y z
N MET A 1 2.70 -26.03 -20.99
CA MET A 1 1.37 -25.40 -20.82
C MET A 1 1.57 -23.91 -21.03
N SER A 2 1.03 -23.33 -22.09
CA SER A 2 1.09 -21.87 -22.27
C SER A 2 0.21 -21.22 -21.20
N GLY A 3 0.79 -20.42 -20.32
CA GLY A 3 0.03 -19.71 -19.29
C GLY A 3 -1.06 -18.85 -19.92
N ALA A 4 -2.26 -18.85 -19.33
CA ALA A 4 -3.32 -17.93 -19.72
C ALA A 4 -2.83 -16.49 -19.55
N ALA A 5 -3.19 -15.59 -20.47
CA ALA A 5 -2.87 -14.19 -20.35
C ALA A 5 -3.53 -13.60 -19.08
N PRO A 6 -2.85 -12.71 -18.34
CA PRO A 6 -3.43 -12.11 -17.15
C PRO A 6 -4.69 -11.29 -17.48
N GLU A 7 -5.73 -11.43 -16.66
CA GLU A 7 -7.02 -10.74 -16.85
C GLU A 7 -6.98 -9.25 -16.49
N ARG A 8 -5.98 -8.81 -15.73
CA ARG A 8 -5.86 -7.44 -15.18
C ARG A 8 -4.43 -7.00 -15.33
N VAL A 9 -4.18 -5.98 -16.16
CA VAL A 9 -2.82 -5.59 -16.52
C VAL A 9 -2.63 -4.08 -16.43
N ALA A 10 -1.56 -3.67 -15.77
CA ALA A 10 -1.00 -2.32 -15.86
C ALA A 10 0.23 -2.39 -16.77
N ARG A 11 0.11 -1.86 -17.98
CA ARG A 11 1.25 -1.75 -18.92
C ARG A 11 2.06 -0.51 -18.55
N ILE A 12 3.34 -0.69 -18.27
CA ILE A 12 4.25 0.35 -17.82
C ILE A 12 5.23 0.66 -18.94
N ASN A 13 5.05 1.80 -19.61
CA ASN A 13 5.89 2.19 -20.75
C ASN A 13 7.19 2.86 -20.28
N LEU A 14 8.29 2.09 -20.34
CA LEU A 14 9.60 2.56 -19.89
C LEU A 14 10.17 3.68 -20.78
N ASP A 15 9.80 3.75 -22.06
CA ASP A 15 10.28 4.81 -22.95
C ASP A 15 9.54 6.13 -22.74
N ALA A 16 8.24 6.07 -22.45
CA ALA A 16 7.47 7.22 -21.96
C ALA A 16 8.07 7.75 -20.65
N PHE A 17 8.38 6.87 -19.71
CA PHE A 17 8.99 7.25 -18.45
C PHE A 17 10.37 7.90 -18.63
N ARG A 18 11.27 7.26 -19.38
CA ARG A 18 12.60 7.83 -19.69
C ARG A 18 12.49 9.16 -20.42
N HIS A 19 11.51 9.32 -21.32
CA HIS A 19 11.23 10.59 -21.99
C HIS A 19 10.86 11.69 -20.98
N ASN A 20 9.94 11.39 -20.06
CA ASN A 20 9.53 12.33 -19.02
C ASN A 20 10.71 12.73 -18.13
N VAL A 21 11.48 11.75 -17.64
CA VAL A 21 12.66 12.01 -16.79
C VAL A 21 13.69 12.87 -17.52
N ARG A 22 14.00 12.58 -18.80
CA ARG A 22 14.91 13.43 -19.60
C ARG A 22 14.39 14.86 -19.75
N THR A 23 13.09 15.02 -20.00
CA THR A 23 12.45 16.32 -20.16
C THR A 23 12.53 17.13 -18.87
N LEU A 24 12.17 16.53 -17.74
CA LEU A 24 12.20 17.16 -16.42
C LEU A 24 13.62 17.46 -15.95
N ALA A 25 14.56 16.53 -16.13
CA ALA A 25 15.97 16.73 -15.80
C ALA A 25 16.57 17.85 -16.66
N ALA A 26 16.22 17.94 -17.94
CA ALA A 26 16.66 19.03 -18.80
C ALA A 26 16.11 20.39 -18.34
N LEU A 27 14.86 20.43 -17.87
CA LEU A 27 14.22 21.62 -17.33
C LEU A 27 14.85 22.08 -16.01
N ALA A 28 15.25 21.15 -15.14
CA ALA A 28 15.80 21.46 -13.83
C ALA A 28 17.24 21.97 -13.85
N ARG A 29 18.01 21.71 -14.92
CA ARG A 29 19.43 22.13 -15.01
C ARG A 29 19.61 23.63 -14.71
N PRO A 30 20.68 23.99 -13.97
CA PRO A 30 21.81 23.15 -13.55
C PRO A 30 21.56 22.30 -12.30
N ALA A 31 20.37 22.37 -11.69
CA ALA A 31 20.05 21.54 -10.53
C ALA A 31 20.06 20.05 -10.91
N GLU A 32 20.48 19.23 -9.95
CA GLU A 32 20.42 17.78 -10.05
C GLU A 32 18.97 17.28 -9.98
N THR A 33 18.74 16.07 -10.49
CA THR A 33 17.43 15.43 -10.43
C THR A 33 17.48 14.23 -9.50
N MET A 34 16.73 14.33 -8.39
CA MET A 34 16.43 13.21 -7.52
C MET A 34 15.05 12.68 -7.89
N LEU A 35 14.96 11.41 -8.27
CA LEU A 35 13.67 10.81 -8.62
C LEU A 35 13.03 10.14 -7.41
N ALA A 36 11.80 10.54 -7.08
CA ALA A 36 10.99 9.88 -6.07
C ALA A 36 10.32 8.60 -6.62
N VAL A 37 10.70 7.44 -6.06
CA VAL A 37 10.18 6.10 -6.39
C VAL A 37 9.45 5.45 -5.19
N LYS A 38 8.98 6.27 -4.24
CA LYS A 38 8.17 5.82 -3.10
C LYS A 38 6.85 5.17 -3.53
N ALA A 39 6.24 4.41 -2.61
CA ALA A 39 4.97 3.71 -2.84
C ALA A 39 5.00 2.86 -4.12
N ASP A 40 6.03 2.01 -4.23
CA ASP A 40 6.31 1.17 -5.40
C ASP A 40 6.35 1.97 -6.72
N ALA A 41 7.11 3.09 -6.72
CA ALA A 41 7.12 4.06 -7.81
C ALA A 41 5.69 4.51 -8.23
N TYR A 42 4.89 4.93 -7.25
CA TYR A 42 3.49 5.33 -7.47
C TYR A 42 2.66 4.21 -8.14
N GLY A 43 2.91 2.95 -7.76
CA GLY A 43 2.26 1.77 -8.30
C GLY A 43 2.81 1.27 -9.65
N HIS A 44 3.93 1.80 -10.15
CA HIS A 44 4.53 1.42 -11.43
C HIS A 44 5.60 0.33 -11.31
N GLY A 45 6.12 0.05 -10.11
CA GLY A 45 7.20 -0.89 -9.84
C GLY A 45 8.53 -0.20 -9.53
N MET A 46 8.97 -0.27 -8.28
CA MET A 46 10.09 0.54 -7.78
C MET A 46 11.42 0.23 -8.49
N ILE A 47 11.78 -1.03 -8.62
CA ILE A 47 13.12 -1.45 -9.06
C ILE A 47 13.35 -1.12 -10.53
N GLU A 48 12.39 -1.48 -11.39
CA GLU A 48 12.46 -1.24 -12.83
C GLU A 48 12.52 0.26 -13.15
N LEU A 49 11.69 1.06 -12.45
CA LEU A 49 11.61 2.49 -12.69
C LEU A 49 12.81 3.23 -12.10
N ALA A 50 13.39 2.77 -10.99
CA ALA A 50 14.66 3.29 -10.49
C ALA A 50 15.78 3.14 -11.53
N GLY A 51 15.91 1.98 -12.17
CA GLY A 51 16.88 1.75 -13.25
C GLY A 51 16.66 2.69 -14.44
N ALA A 52 15.43 2.74 -14.96
CA ALA A 52 15.08 3.59 -16.10
C ALA A 52 15.31 5.09 -15.82
N ALA A 53 15.12 5.54 -14.58
CA ALA A 53 15.34 6.92 -14.17
C ALA A 53 16.80 7.34 -14.27
N LEU A 54 17.71 6.48 -13.79
CA LEU A 54 19.14 6.73 -13.81
C LEU A 54 19.67 6.75 -15.25
N GLU A 55 19.21 5.83 -16.10
CA GLU A 55 19.50 5.84 -17.54
C GLU A 55 19.04 7.13 -18.22
N ALA A 56 17.95 7.74 -17.72
CA ALA A 56 17.36 8.96 -18.26
C ALA A 56 17.93 10.25 -17.65
N GLY A 57 18.86 10.16 -16.70
CA GLY A 57 19.62 11.31 -16.17
C GLY A 57 19.28 11.74 -14.75
N ALA A 58 18.49 10.96 -14.00
CA ALA A 58 18.41 11.14 -12.54
C ALA A 58 19.78 10.82 -11.90
N THR A 59 20.19 11.61 -10.90
CA THR A 59 21.47 11.46 -10.19
C THR A 59 21.31 10.87 -8.79
N ALA A 60 20.08 10.82 -8.28
CA ALA A 60 19.74 10.29 -6.97
C ALA A 60 18.31 9.70 -6.99
N LEU A 61 18.00 8.85 -6.01
CA LEU A 61 16.68 8.27 -5.80
C LEU A 61 16.12 8.71 -4.44
N ALA A 62 14.79 8.79 -4.33
CA ALA A 62 14.07 9.18 -3.13
C ALA A 62 12.96 8.16 -2.81
N VAL A 63 12.95 7.64 -1.59
CA VAL A 63 11.93 6.70 -1.07
C VAL A 63 11.40 7.18 0.27
N LEU A 64 10.25 6.67 0.69
CA LEU A 64 9.62 7.14 1.93
C LEU A 64 10.46 6.78 3.17
N ASP A 65 10.86 5.52 3.26
CA ASP A 65 11.39 4.90 4.47
C ASP A 65 12.69 4.11 4.23
N ILE A 66 13.30 3.66 5.31
CA ILE A 66 14.55 2.90 5.30
C ILE A 66 14.38 1.52 4.64
N PRO A 67 13.32 0.73 4.91
CA PRO A 67 13.13 -0.57 4.25
C PRO A 67 13.16 -0.48 2.71
N ALA A 68 12.43 0.46 2.11
CA ALA A 68 12.47 0.65 0.66
C ALA A 68 13.85 1.09 0.15
N ALA A 69 14.59 1.87 0.94
CA ALA A 69 15.94 2.29 0.59
C ALA A 69 16.92 1.11 0.59
N LEU A 70 16.80 0.22 1.57
CA LEU A 70 17.60 -0.99 1.68
C LEU A 70 17.23 -2.01 0.60
N GLU A 71 15.97 -2.09 0.19
CA GLU A 71 15.54 -2.89 -0.97
C GLU A 71 16.25 -2.45 -2.25
N LEU A 72 16.30 -1.14 -2.52
CA LEU A 72 17.07 -0.59 -3.64
C LEU A 72 18.57 -0.89 -3.52
N ARG A 73 19.16 -0.79 -2.32
CA ARG A 73 20.56 -1.18 -2.10
C ARG A 73 20.79 -2.66 -2.41
N ALA A 74 19.91 -3.54 -1.94
CA ALA A 74 19.97 -4.97 -2.20
C ALA A 74 19.81 -5.30 -3.69
N ALA A 75 19.03 -4.51 -4.43
CA ALA A 75 18.91 -4.58 -5.89
C ALA A 75 20.15 -4.06 -6.65
N GLY A 76 21.17 -3.54 -5.95
CA GLY A 76 22.46 -3.15 -6.53
C GLY A 76 22.59 -1.67 -6.89
N PHE A 77 21.64 -0.81 -6.49
CA PHE A 77 21.74 0.63 -6.74
C PHE A 77 22.78 1.29 -5.82
N THR A 78 23.82 1.90 -6.40
CA THR A 78 24.93 2.56 -5.67
C THR A 78 24.86 4.08 -5.67
N VAL A 79 23.90 4.69 -6.37
CA VAL A 79 23.67 6.14 -6.38
C VAL A 79 23.20 6.64 -5.00
N PRO A 80 23.24 7.95 -4.69
CA PRO A 80 22.56 8.49 -3.52
C PRO A 80 21.09 8.04 -3.45
N ILE A 81 20.69 7.47 -2.30
CA ILE A 81 19.32 7.09 -2.00
C ILE A 81 18.91 7.83 -0.74
N PHE A 82 17.84 8.60 -0.84
CA PHE A 82 17.33 9.45 0.24
C PHE A 82 16.02 8.91 0.80
N ALA A 83 15.99 8.65 2.12
CA ALA A 83 14.80 8.29 2.88
C ALA A 83 14.51 9.34 3.96
N TRP A 84 13.25 9.63 4.27
CA TRP A 84 12.92 10.80 5.13
C TRP A 84 11.82 10.59 6.16
N MET A 85 11.17 9.43 6.19
CA MET A 85 10.18 9.09 7.19
C MET A 85 10.74 7.99 8.08
N HIS A 86 10.92 8.30 9.35
CA HIS A 86 11.59 7.42 10.31
C HIS A 86 10.75 7.33 11.58
N ALA A 87 10.32 6.11 11.91
CA ALA A 87 9.79 5.79 13.22
C ALA A 87 10.94 5.69 14.24
N PRO A 88 10.65 5.81 15.56
CA PRO A 88 11.67 5.69 16.60
C PRO A 88 12.48 4.37 16.58
N ASP A 89 11.82 3.29 16.18
CA ASP A 89 12.33 1.92 16.09
C ASP A 89 12.82 1.54 14.69
N ALA A 90 12.87 2.49 13.74
CA ALA A 90 13.38 2.24 12.41
C ALA A 90 14.84 1.72 12.43
N ASP A 91 15.21 0.96 11.40
CA ASP A 91 16.53 0.32 11.28
C ASP A 91 17.64 1.32 10.88
N PHE A 92 18.02 2.20 11.81
CA PHE A 92 19.13 3.12 11.62
C PHE A 92 20.48 2.40 11.46
N ASP A 93 20.64 1.21 12.03
CA ASP A 93 21.86 0.40 11.88
C ASP A 93 22.02 -0.06 10.42
N GLY A 94 20.96 -0.61 9.83
CA GLY A 94 20.89 -0.97 8.41
C GLY A 94 21.07 0.24 7.50
N ALA A 95 20.42 1.38 7.80
CA ALA A 95 20.56 2.60 7.02
C ALA A 95 22.00 3.13 6.99
N VAL A 96 22.70 3.12 8.13
CA VAL A 96 24.10 3.57 8.22
C VAL A 96 25.04 2.59 7.52
N ALA A 97 24.84 1.29 7.69
CA ALA A 97 25.62 0.27 7.00
C ALA A 97 25.41 0.29 5.48
N GLY A 98 24.19 0.58 5.03
CA GLY A 98 23.80 0.67 3.63
C GLY A 98 24.05 2.03 2.97
N GLU A 99 24.71 2.97 3.66
CA GLU A 99 25.01 4.32 3.15
C GLU A 99 23.76 5.01 2.58
N ILE A 100 22.64 4.95 3.32
CA ILE A 100 21.38 5.64 2.97
C ILE A 100 21.44 7.08 3.47
N ASP A 101 21.09 8.05 2.63
CA ASP A 101 20.96 9.45 3.05
C ASP A 101 19.64 9.63 3.83
N LEU A 102 19.71 10.30 4.99
CA LEU A 102 18.58 10.38 5.92
C LEU A 102 18.04 11.81 6.07
N GLY A 103 16.72 11.95 5.94
CA GLY A 103 15.98 13.18 6.17
C GLY A 103 15.67 13.34 7.65
N VAL A 104 16.22 14.38 8.28
CA VAL A 104 16.13 14.58 9.73
C VAL A 104 15.35 15.83 10.06
N SER A 105 14.34 15.68 10.90
CA SER A 105 13.43 16.74 11.34
C SER A 105 13.55 17.06 12.82
N ALA A 106 14.21 16.21 13.61
CA ALA A 106 14.30 16.35 15.06
C ALA A 106 15.60 15.77 15.61
N GLU A 107 15.99 16.29 16.78
CA GLU A 107 17.28 15.95 17.42
C GLU A 107 17.41 14.46 17.73
N TRP A 108 16.34 13.80 18.20
CA TRP A 108 16.37 12.38 18.52
C TRP A 108 16.82 11.52 17.32
N GLN A 109 16.51 11.92 16.09
CA GLN A 109 16.92 11.19 14.89
C GLN A 109 18.43 11.30 14.67
N LEU A 110 19.03 12.47 14.95
CA LEU A 110 20.48 12.64 14.90
C LEU A 110 21.17 11.70 15.89
N GLU A 111 20.63 11.59 17.11
CA GLU A 111 21.19 10.69 18.12
C GLU A 111 21.11 9.22 17.69
N ARG A 112 19.98 8.79 17.14
CA ARG A 112 19.82 7.41 16.63
C ARG A 112 20.83 7.08 15.52
N ILE A 113 21.10 8.04 14.63
CA ILE A 113 22.12 7.90 13.58
C ILE A 113 23.53 7.82 14.18
N ALA A 114 23.86 8.70 15.13
CA ALA A 114 25.15 8.73 15.79
C ALA A 114 25.42 7.44 16.60
N GLU A 115 24.41 6.94 17.31
CA GLU A 115 24.47 5.68 18.03
C GLU A 115 24.68 4.48 17.09
N ALA A 116 23.96 4.44 15.96
CA ALA A 116 24.12 3.41 14.94
C ALA A 116 25.54 3.42 14.35
N ARG A 117 26.08 4.62 14.05
CA ARG A 117 27.47 4.78 13.63
C ARG A 117 28.45 4.26 14.67
N ALA A 118 28.25 4.59 15.95
CA ALA A 118 29.12 4.13 17.03
C ALA A 118 29.13 2.60 17.15
N ARG A 119 27.96 1.95 17.03
CA ARG A 119 27.84 0.48 17.00
C ARG A 119 28.57 -0.13 15.81
N LEU A 120 28.41 0.44 14.61
CA LEU A 120 29.12 -0.02 13.41
C LEU A 120 30.65 0.08 13.57
N VAL A 121 31.15 1.21 14.07
CA VAL A 121 32.58 1.42 14.35
C VAL A 121 33.12 0.41 15.36
N ALA A 122 32.37 0.17 16.44
CA ALA A 122 32.75 -0.79 17.48
C ALA A 122 32.80 -2.22 16.91
N GLY A 123 31.83 -2.61 16.08
CA GLY A 123 31.79 -3.92 15.41
C GLY A 123 33.00 -4.15 14.50
N VAL A 124 33.34 -3.17 13.67
CA VAL A 124 34.52 -3.26 12.77
C VAL A 124 35.82 -3.36 13.56
N ARG A 125 35.97 -2.59 14.65
CA ARG A 125 37.16 -2.66 15.53
C ARG A 125 37.28 -4.01 16.24
N ALA A 126 36.15 -4.57 16.69
CA ALA A 126 36.12 -5.88 17.34
C ALA A 126 36.52 -7.01 16.36
N ALA A 127 36.00 -6.99 15.12
CA ALA A 127 36.37 -7.95 14.08
C ALA A 127 37.88 -7.88 13.74
N ALA A 128 38.42 -6.66 13.54
CA ALA A 128 39.85 -6.48 13.27
C ALA A 128 40.76 -6.94 14.43
N SER A 129 40.29 -6.83 15.67
CA SER A 129 41.03 -7.32 16.86
C SER A 129 40.99 -8.85 16.99
N ALA A 130 39.90 -9.49 16.56
CA ALA A 130 39.77 -10.95 16.53
C ALA A 130 40.66 -11.58 15.46
N ASP A 131 40.73 -11.00 14.27
CA ASP A 131 41.60 -11.47 13.17
C ASP A 131 43.09 -11.30 13.50
N GLY A 132 43.46 -10.28 14.28
CA GLY A 132 44.83 -10.06 14.77
C GLY A 132 45.29 -11.02 15.90
N ALA A 133 44.37 -11.74 16.54
CA ALA A 133 44.68 -12.71 17.59
C ALA A 133 45.02 -14.11 17.05
N ALA A 134 44.78 -14.37 15.76
CA ALA A 134 45.18 -15.60 15.08
C ALA A 134 46.59 -15.51 14.49
N ALA A 135 47.61 -15.31 15.33
CA ALA A 135 48.99 -15.58 14.93
C ALA A 135 49.28 -17.10 15.09
N PRO A 136 49.72 -17.81 14.05
CA PRO A 136 49.95 -19.24 14.14
C PRO A 136 51.21 -19.52 14.98
N THR A 137 51.04 -20.18 16.12
CA THR A 137 52.14 -20.94 16.74
C THR A 137 52.32 -22.22 15.94
N GLY A 138 53.56 -22.46 15.51
CA GLY A 138 53.86 -23.35 14.39
C GLY A 138 53.62 -24.84 14.63
N ALA A 139 53.27 -25.53 13.55
CA ALA A 139 53.78 -26.85 13.20
C ALA A 139 53.55 -27.03 11.71
N GLY A 140 54.61 -27.25 10.94
CA GLY A 140 54.54 -27.37 9.49
C GLY A 140 53.89 -28.66 9.02
N VAL A 141 53.09 -28.57 7.97
CA VAL A 141 52.85 -29.65 7.01
C VAL A 141 52.70 -29.00 5.63
N ARG A 142 53.53 -29.45 4.67
CA ARG A 142 53.32 -29.26 3.22
C ARG A 142 52.47 -30.41 2.68
N VAL A 143 51.89 -30.20 1.50
CA VAL A 143 51.27 -31.13 0.51
C VAL A 143 49.79 -30.79 0.33
N ASP A 144 49.18 -30.69 -0.86
CA ASP A 144 49.58 -30.53 -2.26
C ASP A 144 48.34 -29.96 -2.98
N ALA A 145 48.52 -29.42 -4.19
CA ALA A 145 47.45 -28.92 -5.03
C ALA A 145 46.59 -30.07 -5.60
N ASP A 146 45.27 -29.90 -5.60
CA ASP A 146 44.45 -30.20 -6.79
C ASP A 146 43.11 -29.44 -6.76
N THR A 147 42.69 -29.04 -7.95
CA THR A 147 41.51 -28.26 -8.32
C THR A 147 40.29 -29.15 -8.56
N SER A 148 39.11 -28.75 -8.08
CA SER A 148 37.87 -28.75 -8.89
C SER A 148 36.68 -28.17 -8.12
N ALA A 149 35.93 -27.33 -8.82
CA ALA A 149 34.70 -26.64 -8.44
C ALA A 149 33.53 -27.57 -8.11
N ASP A 150 32.71 -27.20 -7.13
CA ASP A 150 31.34 -26.70 -7.30
C ASP A 150 30.62 -26.71 -5.95
N GLY A 151 30.00 -25.59 -5.59
CA GLY A 151 29.25 -25.47 -4.34
C GLY A 151 28.92 -24.02 -4.04
N ALA A 152 27.73 -23.61 -4.45
CA ALA A 152 27.13 -22.33 -4.10
C ALA A 152 27.08 -22.18 -2.58
N ALA A 153 27.78 -21.17 -2.09
CA ALA A 153 27.58 -20.60 -0.77
C ALA A 153 27.15 -19.15 -1.00
N GLY A 154 26.06 -18.73 -0.34
CA GLY A 154 25.59 -17.35 -0.31
C GLY A 154 26.67 -16.38 0.16
N PRO A 155 26.44 -15.05 0.13
CA PRO A 155 27.47 -14.08 0.45
C PRO A 155 27.75 -14.06 1.96
N THR A 156 28.44 -15.06 2.49
CA THR A 156 29.30 -14.90 3.66
C THR A 156 30.64 -14.34 3.17
N GLY A 157 30.63 -13.04 2.89
CA GLY A 157 31.76 -12.30 2.37
C GLY A 157 31.99 -11.01 3.15
N ALA A 158 32.08 -11.09 4.48
CA ALA A 158 32.68 -10.03 5.29
C ALA A 158 34.21 -10.03 5.07
N GLY A 159 34.64 -9.78 3.84
CA GLY A 159 36.04 -9.61 3.49
C GLY A 159 36.42 -8.14 3.66
N ALA A 160 37.11 -7.82 4.76
CA ALA A 160 37.95 -6.61 4.97
C ALA A 160 37.53 -5.31 4.26
N ALA A 161 36.24 -4.97 4.23
CA ALA A 161 35.78 -3.68 3.74
C ALA A 161 36.02 -2.65 4.84
N GLY A 162 36.68 -1.55 4.50
CA GLY A 162 36.86 -0.41 5.41
C GLY A 162 35.51 0.09 5.94
N LEU A 163 35.53 0.78 7.08
CA LEU A 163 34.34 1.41 7.63
C LEU A 163 33.67 2.30 6.56
N PRO A 164 32.35 2.17 6.30
CA PRO A 164 31.63 3.03 5.36
C PRO A 164 31.81 4.52 5.68
N ALA A 165 31.56 5.40 4.70
CA ALA A 165 31.55 6.84 4.97
C ALA A 165 30.48 7.18 6.03
N PRO A 166 30.63 8.28 6.79
CA PRO A 166 29.55 8.76 7.64
C PRO A 166 28.29 9.00 6.80
N THR A 167 27.13 8.58 7.32
CA THR A 167 25.84 8.76 6.66
C THR A 167 25.54 10.24 6.45
N ARG A 168 25.14 10.60 5.23
CA ARG A 168 24.71 11.97 4.91
C ARG A 168 23.33 12.24 5.51
N VAL A 169 23.22 13.41 6.13
CA VAL A 169 21.99 13.90 6.75
C VAL A 169 21.51 15.16 6.05
N HIS A 170 20.21 15.18 5.76
CA HIS A 170 19.50 16.29 5.16
C HIS A 170 18.52 16.86 6.19
N LEU A 171 18.85 18.03 6.76
CA LEU A 171 18.01 18.66 7.77
C LEU A 171 16.75 19.25 7.14
N LYS A 172 15.59 18.91 7.69
CA LYS A 172 14.29 19.34 7.22
C LYS A 172 13.76 20.48 8.07
N ILE A 173 13.58 21.65 7.47
CA ILE A 173 12.85 22.77 8.06
C ILE A 173 11.40 22.69 7.61
N ASP A 174 10.45 22.94 8.52
CA ASP A 174 9.05 23.20 8.15
C ASP A 174 8.88 24.67 7.75
N THR A 175 8.44 24.89 6.51
CA THR A 175 8.26 26.22 5.93
C THR A 175 6.80 26.56 5.65
N GLY A 176 5.86 25.85 6.29
CA GLY A 176 4.42 26.11 6.17
C GLY A 176 3.57 24.91 5.76
N LEU A 177 4.19 23.74 5.53
CA LEU A 177 3.43 22.51 5.25
C LEU A 177 2.90 21.87 6.54
N HIS A 178 3.56 22.11 7.67
CA HIS A 178 3.10 21.66 9.00
C HIS A 178 2.87 20.16 9.13
N ARG A 179 3.67 19.37 8.39
CA ARG A 179 3.61 17.90 8.38
C ARG A 179 4.78 17.26 9.13
N ASN A 180 5.99 17.59 8.73
CA ASN A 180 7.23 17.09 9.35
C ASN A 180 8.32 18.14 9.06
N GLY A 181 9.37 18.19 9.86
CA GLY A 181 10.42 19.21 9.79
C GLY A 181 10.48 19.97 11.11
N ALA A 182 11.66 20.51 11.44
CA ALA A 182 11.80 21.37 12.61
C ALA A 182 11.03 22.68 12.38
N THR A 183 10.45 23.20 13.46
CA THR A 183 9.85 24.53 13.48
C THR A 183 10.95 25.60 13.31
N VAL A 184 10.55 26.86 13.05
CA VAL A 184 11.50 27.97 12.97
C VAL A 184 12.22 28.17 14.31
N GLU A 185 11.51 27.92 15.40
CA GLU A 185 11.99 28.02 16.77
C GLU A 185 13.00 26.92 17.10
N ASP A 186 12.75 25.68 16.67
CA ASP A 186 13.62 24.53 16.95
C ASP A 186 14.81 24.43 15.99
N TRP A 187 14.72 25.05 14.81
CA TRP A 187 15.72 24.94 13.74
C TRP A 187 17.16 25.27 14.17
N PRO A 188 17.43 26.38 14.90
CA PRO A 188 18.80 26.67 15.35
C PRO A 188 19.40 25.57 16.22
N GLY A 189 18.60 24.98 17.11
CA GLY A 189 19.02 23.89 18.00
C GLY A 189 19.34 22.63 17.22
N LEU A 190 18.45 22.23 16.31
CA LEU A 190 18.67 21.06 15.44
C LEU A 190 19.95 21.21 14.61
N VAL A 191 20.17 22.39 14.03
CA VAL A 191 21.37 22.67 13.22
C VAL A 191 22.63 22.60 14.07
N GLN A 192 22.64 23.23 15.25
CA GLN A 192 23.79 23.17 16.17
C GLN A 192 24.17 21.73 16.51
N ARG A 193 23.18 20.91 16.87
CA ARG A 193 23.44 19.51 17.21
C ARG A 193 23.99 18.71 16.03
N ALA A 194 23.45 18.95 14.84
CA ALA A 194 23.96 18.29 13.62
C ALA A 194 25.40 18.70 13.29
N ILE A 195 25.80 19.95 13.55
CA ILE A 195 27.18 20.43 13.37
C ILE A 195 28.13 19.73 14.34
N GLU A 196 27.75 19.58 15.61
CA GLU A 196 28.55 18.87 16.61
C GLU A 196 28.82 17.43 16.16
N LEU A 197 27.77 16.68 15.81
CA LEU A 197 27.87 15.30 15.36
C LEU A 197 28.64 15.15 14.03
N HIS A 198 28.54 16.15 13.14
CA HIS A 198 29.37 16.22 11.94
C HIS A 198 30.86 16.34 12.28
N ASN A 199 31.22 17.26 13.19
CA ASN A 199 32.61 17.47 13.61
C ASN A 199 33.20 16.27 14.36
N GLU A 200 32.36 15.50 15.05
CA GLU A 200 32.71 14.23 15.69
C GLU A 200 32.89 13.07 14.69
N GLY A 201 32.48 13.25 13.42
CA GLY A 201 32.51 12.22 12.39
C GLY A 201 31.43 11.14 12.57
N ALA A 202 30.39 11.41 13.38
CA ALA A 202 29.27 10.50 13.63
C ALA A 202 28.31 10.45 12.43
N LEU A 203 28.19 11.57 11.69
CA LEU A 203 27.38 11.71 10.49
C LEU A 203 28.00 12.77 9.58
N GLU A 204 27.49 12.92 8.36
CA GLU A 204 27.83 14.03 7.46
C GLU A 204 26.62 14.97 7.32
N LEU A 205 26.65 16.14 7.97
CA LEU A 205 25.68 17.20 7.68
C LEU A 205 25.87 17.70 6.23
N TYR A 206 24.97 17.31 5.34
CA TYR A 206 25.16 17.43 3.90
C TYR A 206 24.21 18.44 3.25
N ALA A 207 22.93 18.44 3.64
CA ALA A 207 21.92 19.27 2.98
C ALA A 207 20.89 19.87 3.94
N ALA A 208 20.22 20.92 3.46
CA ALA A 208 18.98 21.43 4.06
C ALA A 208 17.84 21.37 3.04
N TRP A 209 16.64 21.06 3.50
CA TRP A 209 15.49 20.89 2.64
C TRP A 209 14.16 21.21 3.31
N SER A 210 13.14 21.41 2.48
CA SER A 210 11.74 21.50 2.88
C SER A 210 10.85 20.93 1.77
N HIS A 211 9.54 21.03 1.94
CA HIS A 211 8.53 20.65 0.96
C HIS A 211 7.48 21.75 0.88
N LEU A 212 7.22 22.25 -0.33
CA LEU A 212 6.17 23.23 -0.57
C LEU A 212 4.79 22.58 -0.43
N ALA A 213 3.80 23.39 -0.06
CA ALA A 213 2.44 22.94 0.11
C ALA A 213 1.65 22.94 -1.20
N ASP A 214 2.07 23.74 -2.19
CA ASP A 214 1.32 23.94 -3.44
C ASP A 214 -0.10 24.46 -3.15
N ALA A 215 -0.23 25.27 -2.10
CA ALA A 215 -1.51 25.78 -1.61
C ALA A 215 -1.95 27.02 -2.40
N SER A 216 -1.00 27.93 -2.65
CA SER A 216 -1.19 29.08 -3.52
C SER A 216 0.15 29.69 -3.93
N PRO A 217 0.20 30.47 -5.03
CA PRO A 217 1.43 31.18 -5.41
C PRO A 217 1.95 32.16 -4.36
N ALA A 218 1.10 32.64 -3.44
CA ALA A 218 1.53 33.49 -2.34
C ALA A 218 2.19 32.66 -1.24
N ASP A 219 1.51 31.61 -0.78
CA ASP A 219 2.00 30.72 0.29
C ASP A 219 3.32 30.04 -0.10
N ASP A 220 3.46 29.60 -1.36
CA ASP A 220 4.71 28.98 -1.82
C ASP A 220 5.88 29.96 -1.91
N ARG A 221 5.62 31.25 -2.18
CA ARG A 221 6.64 32.30 -2.13
C ARG A 221 7.06 32.61 -0.69
N ASP A 222 6.11 32.59 0.24
CA ASP A 222 6.37 32.78 1.66
C ASP A 222 7.19 31.62 2.21
N ALA A 223 6.83 30.38 1.86
CA ALA A 223 7.59 29.17 2.19
C ALA A 223 9.01 29.18 1.60
N LEU A 224 9.19 29.62 0.35
CA LEU A 224 10.51 29.83 -0.26
C LEU A 224 11.33 30.88 0.50
N THR A 225 10.70 31.97 0.93
CA THR A 225 11.36 33.02 1.73
C THR A 225 11.81 32.47 3.07
N GLN A 226 10.94 31.75 3.77
CA GLN A 226 11.25 31.09 5.04
C GLN A 226 12.38 30.05 4.88
N PHE A 227 12.38 29.28 3.79
CA PHE A 227 13.46 28.34 3.48
C PHE A 227 14.82 29.06 3.36
N ARG A 228 14.87 30.19 2.65
CA ARG A 228 16.10 31.00 2.53
C ARG A 228 16.58 31.52 3.88
N VAL A 229 15.67 32.02 4.72
CA VAL A 229 15.98 32.48 6.08
C VAL A 229 16.56 31.34 6.92
N ALA A 230 15.94 30.15 6.88
CA ALA A 230 16.43 28.98 7.60
C ALA A 230 17.83 28.55 7.13
N VAL A 231 18.10 28.60 5.83
CA VAL A 231 19.44 28.33 5.26
C VAL A 231 20.47 29.37 5.73
N ASP A 232 20.10 30.66 5.76
CA ASP A 232 20.98 31.72 6.25
C ASP A 232 21.31 31.54 7.74
N VAL A 233 20.34 31.16 8.56
CA VAL A 233 20.56 30.78 9.97
C VAL A 233 21.53 29.60 10.06
N ALA A 234 21.31 28.54 9.29
CA ALA A 234 22.15 27.35 9.35
C ALA A 234 23.61 27.65 8.94
N ARG A 235 23.80 28.43 7.86
CA ARG A 235 25.11 28.89 7.42
C ARG A 235 25.77 29.83 8.42
N GLY A 236 24.99 30.72 9.05
CA GLY A 236 25.46 31.63 10.10
C GLY A 236 25.97 30.90 11.34
N LEU A 237 25.39 29.73 11.65
CA LEU A 237 25.86 28.82 12.71
C LEU A 237 27.09 27.98 12.30
N GLY A 238 27.47 28.00 11.01
CA GLY A 238 28.64 27.28 10.49
C GLY A 238 28.31 25.91 9.86
N ALA A 239 27.06 25.63 9.52
CA ALA A 239 26.69 24.37 8.87
C ALA A 239 27.37 24.21 7.49
N PRO A 240 28.10 23.10 7.23
CA PRO A 240 28.81 22.84 5.98
C PRO A 240 27.87 22.30 4.87
N LEU A 241 26.74 22.96 4.65
CA LEU A 241 25.71 22.52 3.68
C LEU A 241 26.26 22.53 2.25
N GLN A 242 26.25 21.37 1.60
CA GLN A 242 26.68 21.18 0.20
C GLN A 242 25.52 21.27 -0.79
N LYS A 243 24.31 20.86 -0.36
CA LYS A 243 23.11 20.86 -1.22
C LYS A 243 21.92 21.50 -0.52
N LEU A 244 21.07 22.14 -1.31
CA LEU A 244 19.77 22.65 -0.94
C LEU A 244 18.72 22.08 -1.91
N HIS A 245 17.60 21.61 -1.38
CA HIS A 245 16.49 21.15 -2.22
C HIS A 245 15.13 21.50 -1.64
N LEU A 246 14.32 22.25 -2.39
CA LEU A 246 12.97 22.66 -2.00
C LEU A 246 11.92 22.10 -2.97
N ALA A 247 12.12 22.32 -4.27
CA ALA A 247 11.16 21.94 -5.30
C ALA A 247 10.89 20.43 -5.38
N ALA A 248 9.60 20.10 -5.44
CA ALA A 248 9.08 18.83 -5.98
C ALA A 248 8.60 19.05 -7.43
N SER A 249 7.75 18.19 -7.99
CA SER A 249 7.31 18.27 -9.39
C SER A 249 6.76 19.64 -9.82
N SER A 250 5.75 20.18 -9.11
CA SER A 250 5.09 21.44 -9.48
C SER A 250 6.04 22.63 -9.48
N ALA A 251 6.69 22.89 -8.35
CA ALA A 251 7.68 23.97 -8.23
C ALA A 251 8.93 23.72 -9.11
N GLY A 252 9.31 22.46 -9.34
CA GLY A 252 10.38 22.10 -10.26
C GLY A 252 10.10 22.57 -11.68
N ILE A 253 8.82 22.51 -12.09
CA ILE A 253 8.36 22.97 -13.40
C ILE A 253 8.19 24.50 -13.40
N ARG A 254 7.38 25.05 -12.49
CA ARG A 254 6.89 26.45 -12.56
C ARG A 254 7.68 27.48 -11.73
N MET A 255 8.59 27.07 -10.84
CA MET A 255 9.34 27.97 -9.94
C MET A 255 10.86 27.75 -10.04
N PRO A 256 11.54 28.27 -11.09
CA PRO A 256 12.99 28.11 -11.27
C PRO A 256 13.84 28.48 -10.04
N GLU A 257 13.43 29.48 -9.28
CA GLU A 257 14.09 29.97 -8.07
C GLU A 257 13.99 29.01 -6.86
N ALA A 258 13.11 28.01 -6.92
CA ALA A 258 12.94 26.97 -5.89
C ALA A 258 13.71 25.67 -6.21
N ARG A 259 14.39 25.59 -7.37
CA ARG A 259 15.12 24.40 -7.82
C ARG A 259 16.41 24.16 -7.03
N PHE A 260 17.06 25.23 -6.57
CA PHE A 260 18.32 25.20 -5.83
C PHE A 260 19.35 24.23 -6.45
N ASP A 261 19.94 23.33 -5.67
CA ASP A 261 20.96 22.39 -6.14
C ASP A 261 20.35 21.09 -6.66
N MET A 262 19.10 20.79 -6.28
CA MET A 262 18.44 19.53 -6.62
C MET A 262 16.91 19.63 -6.57
N VAL A 263 16.25 19.05 -7.56
CA VAL A 263 14.79 18.95 -7.67
C VAL A 263 14.34 17.51 -7.45
N ARG A 264 13.25 17.33 -6.69
CA ARG A 264 12.66 16.03 -6.39
C ARG A 264 11.46 15.76 -7.29
N PHE A 265 11.68 15.19 -8.48
CA PHE A 265 10.57 14.84 -9.37
C PHE A 265 9.92 13.54 -8.90
N GLY A 266 8.59 13.57 -8.77
CA GLY A 266 7.75 12.41 -8.47
C GLY A 266 6.71 12.27 -9.58
N ILE A 267 5.46 12.59 -9.27
CA ILE A 267 4.29 12.33 -10.14
C ILE A 267 4.44 12.73 -11.62
N ALA A 268 5.05 13.88 -11.91
CA ALA A 268 5.27 14.35 -13.29
C ALA A 268 6.14 13.38 -14.11
N ALA A 269 7.11 12.69 -13.49
CA ALA A 269 7.93 11.70 -14.20
C ALA A 269 7.09 10.50 -14.68
N TYR A 270 5.99 10.20 -13.98
CA TYR A 270 5.05 9.12 -14.32
C TYR A 270 3.98 9.56 -15.33
N GLY A 271 4.09 10.77 -15.87
CA GLY A 271 3.19 11.25 -16.92
C GLY A 271 1.82 11.67 -16.40
N VAL A 272 1.75 12.09 -15.14
CA VAL A 272 0.55 12.65 -14.52
C VAL A 272 0.86 14.09 -14.13
N SER A 273 0.00 15.03 -14.53
CA SER A 273 0.20 16.45 -14.25
C SER A 273 0.03 16.74 -12.76
N PRO A 274 0.91 17.54 -12.14
CA PRO A 274 0.69 18.07 -10.80
C PRO A 274 -0.23 19.32 -10.79
N PHE A 275 -0.84 19.69 -11.92
CA PHE A 275 -1.62 20.92 -12.07
C PHE A 275 -3.05 20.64 -12.52
N ASP A 276 -3.98 21.45 -12.02
CA ASP A 276 -5.40 21.41 -12.43
C ASP A 276 -5.66 22.12 -13.77
N ASP A 277 -4.76 23.01 -14.18
CA ASP A 277 -4.93 23.92 -15.32
C ASP A 277 -4.10 23.54 -16.56
N GLU A 278 -3.34 22.44 -16.49
CA GLU A 278 -2.45 21.99 -17.55
C GLU A 278 -2.28 20.48 -17.49
N THR A 279 -2.43 19.80 -18.63
CA THR A 279 -2.33 18.34 -18.73
C THR A 279 -0.88 17.88 -18.88
N ALA A 280 -0.62 16.59 -18.62
CA ALA A 280 0.70 15.99 -18.84
C ALA A 280 1.19 16.17 -20.29
N VAL A 281 0.29 16.05 -21.27
CA VAL A 281 0.63 16.21 -22.69
C VAL A 281 1.01 17.65 -23.02
N GLU A 282 0.32 18.65 -22.47
CA GLU A 282 0.67 20.07 -22.65
C GLU A 282 2.03 20.40 -22.05
N LEU A 283 2.42 19.74 -20.95
CA LEU A 283 3.76 19.80 -20.37
C LEU A 283 4.83 19.06 -21.20
N GLY A 284 4.45 18.40 -22.30
CA GLY A 284 5.34 17.57 -23.12
C GLY A 284 5.70 16.22 -22.47
N LEU A 285 4.91 15.79 -21.49
CA LEU A 285 5.04 14.51 -20.80
C LEU A 285 4.09 13.47 -21.40
N ARG A 286 4.37 12.20 -21.15
CA ARG A 286 3.62 11.05 -21.66
C ARG A 286 3.12 10.18 -20.51
N PRO A 287 1.84 9.80 -20.46
CA PRO A 287 1.34 8.83 -19.48
C PRO A 287 2.17 7.54 -19.52
N VAL A 288 2.58 7.06 -18.34
CA VAL A 288 3.46 5.87 -18.25
C VAL A 288 2.67 4.58 -18.04
N MET A 289 1.58 4.63 -17.27
CA MET A 289 0.71 3.48 -17.01
C MET A 289 -0.50 3.47 -17.95
N THR A 290 -0.78 2.30 -18.53
CA THR A 290 -2.06 2.00 -19.20
C THR A 290 -2.72 0.80 -18.52
N LEU A 291 -3.85 1.03 -17.85
CA LEU A 291 -4.61 0.02 -17.13
C LEU A 291 -5.64 -0.62 -18.07
N VAL A 292 -5.53 -1.93 -18.26
CA VAL A 292 -6.37 -2.69 -19.19
C VAL A 292 -6.94 -3.96 -18.59
N ALA A 293 -8.08 -4.40 -19.13
CA ALA A 293 -8.70 -5.69 -18.85
C ALA A 293 -9.57 -6.13 -20.04
N PRO A 294 -9.83 -7.43 -20.23
CA PRO A 294 -10.74 -7.89 -21.26
C PRO A 294 -12.20 -7.70 -20.82
N VAL A 295 -13.10 -7.58 -21.78
CA VAL A 295 -14.53 -7.81 -21.55
C VAL A 295 -14.74 -9.28 -21.21
N VAL A 296 -15.34 -9.60 -20.07
CA VAL A 296 -15.55 -11.00 -19.64
C VAL A 296 -16.98 -11.49 -19.84
N SER A 297 -17.94 -10.58 -20.00
CA SER A 297 -19.33 -10.91 -20.30
C SER A 297 -20.00 -9.76 -21.03
N VAL A 298 -20.89 -10.10 -21.97
CA VAL A 298 -21.71 -9.13 -22.71
C VAL A 298 -23.16 -9.60 -22.66
N LYS A 299 -24.10 -8.70 -22.37
CA LYS A 299 -25.53 -9.01 -22.40
C LYS A 299 -26.36 -7.85 -22.93
N ARG A 300 -27.32 -8.15 -23.79
CA ARG A 300 -28.36 -7.19 -24.23
C ARG A 300 -29.47 -7.16 -23.18
N VAL A 301 -29.89 -5.96 -22.77
CA VAL A 301 -30.93 -5.77 -21.77
C VAL A 301 -31.98 -4.76 -22.27
N ALA A 302 -33.23 -4.95 -21.87
CA ALA A 302 -34.31 -4.03 -22.18
C ALA A 302 -34.15 -2.67 -21.45
N ALA A 303 -34.95 -1.69 -21.85
CA ALA A 303 -35.07 -0.42 -21.14
C ALA A 303 -35.60 -0.65 -19.70
N GLY A 304 -35.18 0.20 -18.76
CA GLY A 304 -35.57 0.17 -17.36
C GLY A 304 -34.80 -0.83 -16.49
N HIS A 305 -33.83 -1.57 -17.06
CA HIS A 305 -33.06 -2.59 -16.35
C HIS A 305 -32.09 -1.94 -15.35
N GLY A 306 -32.14 -2.38 -14.08
CA GLY A 306 -31.23 -1.89 -13.04
C GLY A 306 -29.84 -2.50 -13.20
N VAL A 307 -28.79 -1.70 -13.02
CA VAL A 307 -27.40 -2.15 -13.18
C VAL A 307 -26.60 -1.95 -11.88
N SER A 308 -25.86 -2.98 -11.49
CA SER A 308 -25.03 -3.03 -10.28
C SER A 308 -25.81 -2.82 -8.96
N TYR A 309 -25.09 -2.68 -7.85
CA TYR A 309 -25.67 -2.55 -6.51
C TYR A 309 -26.56 -1.31 -6.37
N GLY A 310 -27.72 -1.48 -5.73
CA GLY A 310 -28.66 -0.39 -5.45
C GLY A 310 -29.50 0.05 -6.64
N PHE A 311 -29.15 -0.36 -7.87
CA PHE A 311 -29.80 0.09 -9.10
C PHE A 311 -29.91 1.61 -9.23
N ASP A 312 -28.87 2.32 -8.78
CA ASP A 312 -28.73 3.77 -8.95
C ASP A 312 -28.69 4.14 -10.45
N TYR A 313 -28.22 3.21 -11.28
CA TYR A 313 -28.29 3.29 -12.74
C TYR A 313 -29.40 2.37 -13.26
N ARG A 314 -30.23 2.93 -14.14
CA ARG A 314 -31.23 2.18 -14.93
C ARG A 314 -31.08 2.54 -16.39
N THR A 315 -31.10 1.52 -17.26
CA THR A 315 -31.01 1.73 -18.70
C THR A 315 -32.20 2.55 -19.20
N GLU A 316 -31.96 3.62 -19.95
CA GLU A 316 -33.05 4.46 -20.50
C GLU A 316 -33.70 3.82 -21.74
N ARG A 317 -32.94 2.98 -22.43
CA ARG A 317 -33.31 2.28 -23.66
C ARG A 317 -32.80 0.85 -23.63
N GLU A 318 -33.23 0.04 -24.60
CA GLU A 318 -32.56 -1.23 -24.84
C GLU A 318 -31.09 -0.99 -25.18
N THR A 319 -30.21 -1.71 -24.50
CA THR A 319 -28.76 -1.48 -24.60
C THR A 319 -27.97 -2.75 -24.32
N THR A 320 -26.68 -2.71 -24.64
CA THR A 320 -25.72 -3.77 -24.33
C THR A 320 -24.87 -3.38 -23.13
N LEU A 321 -24.78 -4.26 -22.13
CA LEU A 321 -23.91 -4.11 -20.97
C LEU A 321 -22.71 -5.05 -21.08
N ALA A 322 -21.50 -4.51 -20.91
CA ALA A 322 -20.25 -5.25 -20.84
C ALA A 322 -19.75 -5.27 -19.39
N LEU A 323 -19.21 -6.41 -18.96
CA LEU A 323 -18.57 -6.59 -17.66
C LEU A 323 -17.05 -6.54 -17.82
N VAL A 324 -16.39 -5.72 -17.00
CA VAL A 324 -14.93 -5.59 -16.97
C VAL A 324 -14.43 -6.01 -15.58
N PRO A 325 -13.46 -6.93 -15.49
CA PRO A 325 -13.02 -7.55 -14.23
C PRO A 325 -12.03 -6.66 -13.45
N LEU A 326 -12.32 -5.36 -13.35
CA LEU A 326 -11.58 -4.41 -12.53
C LEU A 326 -12.56 -3.71 -11.59
N GLY A 327 -12.31 -3.77 -10.28
CA GLY A 327 -13.12 -3.10 -9.27
C GLY A 327 -12.29 -2.32 -8.27
N TYR A 328 -12.92 -1.91 -7.17
CA TYR A 328 -12.22 -1.10 -6.16
C TYR A 328 -11.12 -1.85 -5.40
N ALA A 329 -11.13 -3.19 -5.38
CA ALA A 329 -10.04 -3.98 -4.84
C ALA A 329 -8.81 -4.00 -5.77
N ASP A 330 -8.98 -3.65 -7.04
CA ASP A 330 -7.91 -3.53 -8.03
C ASP A 330 -7.40 -2.09 -8.16
N GLY A 331 -8.07 -1.13 -7.51
CA GLY A 331 -7.70 0.28 -7.49
C GLY A 331 -8.73 1.24 -8.10
N ILE A 332 -9.80 0.73 -8.73
CA ILE A 332 -10.84 1.58 -9.35
C ILE A 332 -11.64 2.33 -8.25
N PRO A 333 -11.62 3.67 -8.21
CA PRO A 333 -12.30 4.39 -7.14
C PRO A 333 -13.80 4.14 -7.14
N ARG A 334 -14.37 3.71 -6.00
CA ARG A 334 -15.81 3.47 -5.92
C ARG A 334 -16.65 4.72 -6.22
N ALA A 335 -16.09 5.90 -5.93
CA ALA A 335 -16.73 7.20 -6.14
C ALA A 335 -16.94 7.55 -7.62
N SER A 336 -16.22 6.93 -8.56
CA SER A 336 -16.39 7.20 -10.00
C SER A 336 -17.58 6.47 -10.63
N GLY A 337 -18.31 5.64 -9.87
CA GLY A 337 -19.49 4.92 -10.39
C GLY A 337 -20.55 5.87 -10.95
N GLY A 338 -20.96 5.64 -12.20
CA GLY A 338 -21.91 6.49 -12.92
C GLY A 338 -21.33 7.78 -13.52
N HIS A 339 -20.04 8.04 -13.31
CA HIS A 339 -19.34 9.21 -13.85
C HIS A 339 -18.17 8.82 -14.75
N GLY A 340 -17.51 7.70 -14.45
CA GLY A 340 -16.36 7.23 -15.21
C GLY A 340 -16.70 6.75 -16.60
N GLU A 341 -15.74 6.85 -17.51
CA GLU A 341 -15.79 6.25 -18.84
C GLU A 341 -14.56 5.35 -19.05
N VAL A 342 -14.74 4.31 -19.85
CA VAL A 342 -13.66 3.46 -20.35
C VAL A 342 -13.60 3.53 -21.86
N TRP A 343 -12.49 3.10 -22.45
CA TRP A 343 -12.29 3.08 -23.89
C TRP A 343 -12.30 1.65 -24.44
N ILE A 344 -13.11 1.42 -25.47
CA ILE A 344 -13.24 0.12 -26.17
C ILE A 344 -13.33 0.42 -27.67
N ASP A 345 -12.44 -0.19 -28.46
CA ASP A 345 -12.42 -0.09 -29.94
C ASP A 345 -12.60 1.34 -30.49
N GLY A 346 -11.79 2.29 -30.00
CA GLY A 346 -11.82 3.67 -30.50
C GLY A 346 -12.85 4.59 -29.88
N ARG A 347 -13.67 4.10 -28.94
CA ARG A 347 -14.81 4.85 -28.39
C ARG A 347 -14.85 4.81 -26.87
N ARG A 348 -15.31 5.91 -26.27
CA ARG A 348 -15.62 5.99 -24.84
C ARG A 348 -16.99 5.40 -24.56
N HIS A 349 -17.09 4.69 -23.44
CA HIS A 349 -18.30 4.07 -22.94
C HIS A 349 -18.44 4.32 -21.44
N PRO A 350 -19.62 4.76 -20.96
CA PRO A 350 -19.82 5.09 -19.56
C PRO A 350 -19.86 3.85 -18.66
N VAL A 351 -19.30 3.99 -17.46
CA VAL A 351 -19.49 3.08 -16.34
C VAL A 351 -20.94 3.15 -15.86
N ALA A 352 -21.64 2.04 -15.98
CA ALA A 352 -23.06 1.91 -15.66
C ALA A 352 -23.26 1.49 -14.19
N GLY A 353 -23.58 2.46 -13.33
CA GLY A 353 -23.88 2.21 -11.92
C GLY A 353 -22.63 2.12 -11.04
N ARG A 354 -22.78 1.48 -9.87
CA ARG A 354 -21.71 1.43 -8.87
C ARG A 354 -20.56 0.52 -9.30
N VAL A 355 -19.34 0.96 -9.01
CA VAL A 355 -18.14 0.11 -9.03
C VAL A 355 -18.24 -0.94 -7.91
N ALA A 356 -18.10 -2.21 -8.26
CA ALA A 356 -18.08 -3.33 -7.33
C ALA A 356 -16.64 -3.69 -6.90
N MET A 357 -16.48 -4.71 -6.06
CA MET A 357 -15.18 -5.09 -5.50
C MET A 357 -14.18 -5.47 -6.59
N ASP A 358 -14.62 -6.31 -7.53
CA ASP A 358 -13.74 -6.95 -8.52
C ASP A 358 -14.14 -6.62 -9.96
N GLN A 359 -15.12 -5.72 -10.16
CA GLN A 359 -15.70 -5.45 -11.47
C GLN A 359 -16.42 -4.10 -11.59
N ILE A 360 -16.49 -3.62 -12.83
CA ILE A 360 -17.37 -2.54 -13.28
C ILE A 360 -18.28 -3.04 -14.41
N MET A 361 -19.46 -2.42 -14.51
CA MET A 361 -20.35 -2.58 -15.65
C MET A 361 -20.18 -1.37 -16.57
N VAL A 362 -20.23 -1.59 -17.87
CA VAL A 362 -20.09 -0.56 -18.90
C VAL A 362 -21.29 -0.64 -19.83
N ASP A 363 -21.96 0.48 -20.08
CA ASP A 363 -23.02 0.56 -21.09
C ASP A 363 -22.41 0.91 -22.45
N VAL A 364 -22.44 -0.06 -23.37
CA VAL A 364 -21.83 0.09 -24.71
C VAL A 364 -22.86 0.45 -25.79
N GLY A 365 -24.13 0.66 -25.43
CA GLY A 365 -25.15 1.04 -26.41
C GLY A 365 -25.39 -0.08 -27.43
N ASP A 366 -25.35 0.30 -28.70
CA ASP A 366 -25.45 -0.61 -29.85
C ASP A 366 -24.08 -0.95 -30.46
N ALA A 367 -22.98 -0.60 -29.77
CA ALA A 367 -21.66 -0.99 -30.20
C ALA A 367 -21.52 -2.52 -30.17
N VAL A 368 -20.82 -3.05 -31.17
CA VAL A 368 -20.51 -4.48 -31.24
C VAL A 368 -19.28 -4.71 -30.38
N VAL A 369 -19.50 -5.24 -29.18
CA VAL A 369 -18.45 -5.61 -28.22
C VAL A 369 -18.57 -7.10 -27.92
N SER A 370 -17.44 -7.79 -27.94
CA SER A 370 -17.31 -9.22 -27.72
C SER A 370 -16.53 -9.53 -26.44
N VAL A 371 -16.78 -10.70 -25.87
CA VAL A 371 -15.93 -11.23 -24.79
C VAL A 371 -14.50 -11.37 -25.32
N GLY A 372 -13.54 -10.86 -24.55
CA GLY A 372 -12.12 -10.80 -24.91
C GLY A 372 -11.67 -9.46 -25.51
N ASP A 373 -12.60 -8.59 -25.92
CA ASP A 373 -12.23 -7.25 -26.40
C ASP A 373 -11.52 -6.46 -25.29
N GLU A 374 -10.46 -5.74 -25.65
CA GLU A 374 -9.66 -4.99 -24.68
C GLU A 374 -10.39 -3.71 -24.26
N VAL A 375 -10.48 -3.51 -22.95
CA VAL A 375 -10.94 -2.28 -22.32
C VAL A 375 -9.73 -1.55 -21.76
N ILE A 376 -9.54 -0.30 -22.19
CA ILE A 376 -8.60 0.61 -21.57
C ILE A 376 -9.35 1.46 -20.57
N VAL A 377 -9.00 1.32 -19.29
CA VAL A 377 -9.59 2.11 -18.22
C VAL A 377 -9.01 3.51 -18.26
N PHE A 378 -7.68 3.62 -18.22
CA PHE A 378 -6.95 4.86 -18.47
C PHE A 378 -5.58 4.59 -19.06
N GLY A 379 -4.98 5.58 -19.75
CA GLY A 379 -3.59 5.53 -20.24
C GLY A 379 -3.46 6.00 -21.69
N GLU A 380 -2.66 5.28 -22.48
CA GLU A 380 -2.46 5.56 -23.90
C GLU A 380 -3.20 4.54 -24.79
N ALA A 381 -3.63 4.99 -25.96
CA ALA A 381 -4.18 4.09 -26.98
C ALA A 381 -3.11 3.13 -27.51
N PRO A 382 -3.50 1.95 -28.05
CA PRO A 382 -2.55 1.02 -28.65
C PRO A 382 -1.77 1.68 -29.78
N GLN A 383 -0.48 1.35 -29.89
CA GLN A 383 0.35 1.89 -30.97
C GLN A 383 -0.24 1.57 -32.34
N GLY A 384 -0.22 2.55 -33.25
CA GLY A 384 -0.77 2.41 -34.59
C GLY A 384 -2.30 2.39 -34.67
N PHE A 385 -3.01 2.51 -33.54
CA PHE A 385 -4.47 2.60 -33.53
C PHE A 385 -4.95 3.94 -34.11
N GLY A 386 -5.82 3.87 -35.12
CA GLY A 386 -6.68 4.98 -35.56
C GLY A 386 -5.99 6.29 -35.93
N ALA A 387 -6.79 7.36 -36.00
CA ALA A 387 -6.30 8.72 -36.13
C ALA A 387 -5.87 9.30 -34.76
N GLU A 388 -5.08 10.37 -34.76
CA GLU A 388 -4.59 11.02 -33.53
C GLU A 388 -5.72 11.44 -32.58
N ARG A 389 -6.83 11.96 -33.13
CA ARG A 389 -8.02 12.33 -32.34
C ARG A 389 -8.68 11.14 -31.63
N GLU A 390 -8.63 9.95 -32.24
CA GLU A 390 -9.21 8.74 -31.65
C GLU A 390 -8.30 8.18 -30.55
N ARG A 391 -6.98 8.33 -30.70
CA ARG A 391 -6.02 7.98 -29.63
C ARG A 391 -6.12 8.93 -28.45
N ALA A 392 -6.29 10.23 -28.73
CA ALA A 392 -6.46 11.25 -27.71
C ALA A 392 -7.78 11.14 -26.94
N SER A 393 -8.68 10.23 -27.32
CA SER A 393 -9.93 9.97 -26.60
C SER A 393 -9.82 8.88 -25.54
N VAL A 394 -8.64 8.28 -25.29
CA VAL A 394 -8.49 7.38 -24.14
C VAL A 394 -8.60 8.20 -22.84
N PRO A 395 -9.35 7.73 -21.82
CA PRO A 395 -9.39 8.40 -20.53
C PRO A 395 -7.99 8.50 -19.88
N THR A 396 -7.67 9.62 -19.24
CA THR A 396 -6.43 9.75 -18.47
C THR A 396 -6.63 9.45 -16.99
N ALA A 397 -5.54 9.28 -16.25
CA ALA A 397 -5.60 9.14 -14.80
C ALA A 397 -6.21 10.40 -14.14
N GLU A 398 -5.93 11.59 -14.67
CA GLU A 398 -6.51 12.85 -14.20
C GLU A 398 -8.02 12.93 -14.44
N GLU A 399 -8.54 12.40 -15.56
CA GLU A 399 -9.99 12.32 -15.79
C GLU A 399 -10.67 11.39 -14.77
N TRP A 400 -10.06 10.23 -14.49
CA TRP A 400 -10.52 9.33 -13.43
C TRP A 400 -10.46 9.97 -12.04
N ALA A 401 -9.44 10.79 -11.79
CA ALA A 401 -9.33 11.56 -10.57
C ALA A 401 -10.48 12.58 -10.44
N GLY A 402 -10.79 13.30 -11.51
CA GLY A 402 -11.93 14.22 -11.56
C GLY A 402 -13.26 13.54 -11.27
N TRP A 403 -13.53 12.39 -11.88
CA TRP A 403 -14.74 11.60 -11.63
C TRP A 403 -14.82 11.04 -10.21
N ALA A 404 -13.68 10.77 -9.58
CA ALA A 404 -13.59 10.27 -8.21
C ALA A 404 -13.45 11.39 -7.16
N GLN A 405 -13.38 12.65 -7.58
CA GLN A 405 -13.12 13.83 -6.73
C GLN A 405 -11.81 13.72 -5.93
N THR A 406 -10.74 13.35 -6.63
CA THR A 406 -9.39 13.19 -6.09
C THR A 406 -8.33 13.70 -7.09
N ILE A 407 -7.07 13.32 -6.91
CA ILE A 407 -5.91 13.68 -7.74
C ILE A 407 -5.36 12.47 -8.51
N GLY A 408 -4.67 12.73 -9.63
CA GLY A 408 -4.11 11.69 -10.49
C GLY A 408 -3.11 10.77 -9.78
N ASP A 409 -2.34 11.30 -8.82
CA ASP A 409 -1.43 10.51 -7.96
C ASP A 409 -2.13 9.33 -7.29
N GLU A 410 -3.33 9.59 -6.75
CA GLU A 410 -4.09 8.57 -6.05
C GLU A 410 -4.58 7.48 -7.01
N ILE A 411 -4.95 7.84 -8.24
CA ILE A 411 -5.45 6.89 -9.23
C ILE A 411 -4.38 5.86 -9.58
N VAL A 412 -3.16 6.30 -9.89
CA VAL A 412 -2.08 5.38 -10.26
C VAL A 412 -1.53 4.61 -9.06
N ALA A 413 -1.40 5.25 -7.90
CA ALA A 413 -0.86 4.63 -6.70
C ALA A 413 -1.80 3.58 -6.07
N ARG A 414 -3.12 3.66 -6.33
CA ARG A 414 -4.11 2.70 -5.84
C ARG A 414 -4.18 1.41 -6.65
N VAL A 415 -3.55 1.33 -7.82
CA VAL A 415 -3.55 0.10 -8.61
C VAL A 415 -2.90 -1.00 -7.78
N GLY A 416 -3.69 -1.96 -7.33
CA GLY A 416 -3.29 -2.91 -6.29
C GLY A 416 -2.43 -4.07 -6.82
N PRO A 417 -1.87 -4.92 -5.95
CA PRO A 417 -1.02 -6.05 -6.34
C PRO A 417 -1.74 -7.16 -7.13
N ARG A 418 -3.08 -7.14 -7.19
CA ARG A 418 -3.88 -8.07 -8.03
C ARG A 418 -3.76 -7.76 -9.53
N VAL A 419 -3.32 -6.55 -9.87
CA VAL A 419 -3.09 -6.12 -11.25
C VAL A 419 -1.64 -6.41 -11.63
N VAL A 420 -1.44 -7.24 -12.66
CA VAL A 420 -0.10 -7.62 -13.12
C VAL A 420 0.56 -6.42 -13.81
N ARG A 421 1.82 -6.13 -13.47
CA ARG A 421 2.62 -5.12 -14.18
C ARG A 421 3.31 -5.77 -15.37
N GLU A 422 3.12 -5.18 -16.54
CA GLU A 422 3.85 -5.55 -17.77
C GLU A 422 4.69 -4.36 -18.22
N TYR A 423 6.01 -4.50 -18.17
CA TYR A 423 6.93 -3.46 -18.66
C TYR A 423 7.07 -3.54 -20.18
N VAL A 424 6.79 -2.43 -20.85
CA VAL A 424 6.79 -2.32 -22.31
C VAL A 424 7.70 -1.19 -22.77
N THR A 425 8.14 -1.27 -24.03
CA THR A 425 8.89 -0.21 -24.74
C THR A 425 8.10 0.22 -25.97
N ASP A 426 8.49 1.33 -26.58
CA ASP A 426 7.84 1.83 -27.79
C ASP A 426 8.17 0.99 -29.04
N GLU A 427 9.11 0.05 -28.95
CA GLU A 427 9.43 -0.84 -30.07
C GLU A 427 8.29 -1.83 -30.35
N PRO A 428 7.86 -1.97 -31.62
CA PRO A 428 6.86 -2.97 -31.96
C PRO A 428 7.40 -4.36 -31.65
N ARG A 429 6.61 -5.18 -30.95
CA ARG A 429 6.85 -6.63 -30.86
C ARG A 429 7.08 -7.15 -32.28
N ALA A 430 8.30 -7.58 -32.59
CA ALA A 430 8.60 -8.17 -33.89
C ALA A 430 7.62 -9.34 -34.11
N THR A 431 6.74 -9.20 -35.10
CA THR A 431 5.86 -10.27 -35.57
C THR A 431 6.71 -11.30 -36.30
N SER A 432 7.43 -12.14 -35.55
CA SER A 432 7.98 -13.36 -36.10
C SER A 432 6.87 -14.40 -36.18
N GLY A 433 6.34 -14.59 -37.39
CA GLY A 433 5.52 -15.74 -37.70
C GLY A 433 6.30 -17.03 -37.45
N GLY A 434 5.70 -17.94 -36.67
CA GLY A 434 6.21 -19.29 -36.44
C GLY A 434 6.92 -19.48 -35.10
N GLY A 435 6.15 -19.93 -34.10
CA GLY A 435 6.62 -20.73 -32.96
C GLY A 435 7.96 -20.32 -32.32
N ALA A 436 7.95 -19.24 -31.54
CA ALA A 436 8.98 -19.00 -30.53
C ALA A 436 8.28 -18.62 -29.23
N ALA A 437 8.50 -19.44 -28.19
CA ALA A 437 7.96 -19.23 -26.86
C ALA A 437 8.39 -17.86 -26.32
N ALA A 438 7.42 -17.08 -25.84
CA ALA A 438 7.69 -15.92 -25.00
C ALA A 438 8.51 -16.39 -23.79
N ARG A 439 9.78 -15.98 -23.72
CA ARG A 439 10.51 -16.03 -22.45
C ARG A 439 9.93 -14.93 -21.58
N ALA A 440 8.93 -15.30 -20.79
CA ALA A 440 8.71 -14.67 -19.51
C ALA A 440 10.00 -14.85 -18.71
N VAL A 441 10.72 -13.77 -18.44
CA VAL A 441 11.70 -13.78 -17.36
C VAL A 441 10.87 -13.67 -16.09
N ALA A 442 10.44 -14.81 -15.57
CA ALA A 442 10.05 -14.91 -14.19
C ALA A 442 11.32 -14.63 -13.38
N VAL A 443 11.32 -13.55 -12.60
CA VAL A 443 12.29 -13.39 -11.52
C VAL A 443 11.94 -14.46 -10.49
N ALA A 444 12.70 -15.55 -10.51
CA ALA A 444 12.69 -16.54 -9.45
C ALA A 444 13.36 -15.92 -8.23
N TYR A 445 12.60 -15.76 -7.14
CA TYR A 445 13.16 -15.62 -5.81
C TYR A 445 13.77 -16.97 -5.41
N ASP A 446 15.07 -17.17 -5.68
CA ASP A 446 15.84 -18.24 -5.04
C ASP A 446 16.25 -17.79 -3.63
N GLY A 447 15.27 -17.79 -2.73
CA GLY A 447 15.50 -17.97 -1.32
C GLY A 447 15.15 -19.42 -1.00
N GLU A 448 16.14 -20.22 -0.64
CA GLU A 448 15.95 -21.60 -0.16
C GLU A 448 14.96 -21.63 1.02
N ILE A 449 13.70 -21.94 0.74
CA ILE A 449 12.82 -22.52 1.75
C ILE A 449 13.06 -24.03 1.68
N ALA A 450 13.87 -24.51 2.62
CA ALA A 450 14.05 -25.93 2.83
C ALA A 450 12.68 -26.60 3.04
N ALA A 451 12.33 -27.48 2.11
CA ALA A 451 11.18 -28.37 2.21
C ALA A 451 11.40 -29.37 3.34
N GLY A 452 10.91 -29.05 4.53
CA GLY A 452 10.57 -30.02 5.57
C GLY A 452 9.13 -30.46 5.35
N GLY A 453 8.91 -31.76 5.16
CA GLY A 453 7.63 -32.34 4.76
C GLY A 453 6.47 -31.99 5.70
N ALA A 454 5.32 -31.68 5.11
CA ALA A 454 4.04 -31.65 5.80
C ALA A 454 3.63 -33.09 6.15
N GLY A 455 4.15 -33.57 7.28
CA GLY A 455 3.56 -34.65 8.05
C GLY A 455 2.57 -34.04 9.03
N ASP A 456 1.31 -34.40 8.84
CA ASP A 456 0.26 -34.59 9.85
C ASP A 456 0.56 -34.10 11.28
N GLU A 457 0.37 -32.81 11.54
CA GLU A 457 0.19 -32.27 12.91
C GLU A 457 -1.01 -31.30 12.90
N ARG A 458 -2.19 -31.87 12.57
CA ARG A 458 -3.49 -31.38 13.06
C ARG A 458 -3.84 -32.15 14.33
N ALA A 459 -3.19 -31.81 15.43
CA ALA A 459 -3.60 -32.09 16.81
C ALA A 459 -2.54 -31.48 17.73
N GLU A 460 -2.93 -31.03 18.92
CA GLU A 460 -2.04 -30.51 19.98
C GLU A 460 -1.64 -29.04 19.86
N ALA A 461 -2.65 -28.16 19.89
CA ALA A 461 -2.53 -26.90 20.64
C ALA A 461 -3.40 -27.00 21.90
N GLU A 462 -2.99 -27.86 22.84
CA GLU A 462 -3.43 -27.81 24.23
C GLU A 462 -2.32 -27.19 25.09
N SER A 463 -2.72 -26.20 25.90
CA SER A 463 -2.08 -25.67 27.10
C SER A 463 -0.94 -24.65 26.95
N ALA A 464 -1.31 -23.41 26.66
CA ALA A 464 -0.76 -22.28 27.40
C ALA A 464 -1.86 -21.80 28.37
N GLY A 465 -1.69 -22.13 29.66
CA GLY A 465 -2.68 -21.90 30.70
C GLY A 465 -3.01 -20.42 30.89
N VAL A 466 -4.28 -20.08 30.68
CA VAL A 466 -4.96 -18.91 31.23
C VAL A 466 -6.32 -19.42 31.72
N ASP A 467 -6.65 -19.03 32.96
CA ASP A 467 -7.75 -19.54 33.80
C ASP A 467 -9.07 -19.82 33.06
N SER A 468 -9.65 -20.99 33.31
CA SER A 468 -10.97 -21.38 32.82
C SER A 468 -12.07 -20.65 33.62
N ALA A 469 -12.54 -19.52 33.10
CA ALA A 469 -13.78 -18.88 33.56
C ALA A 469 -14.98 -19.43 32.79
N GLU A 470 -16.14 -19.48 33.46
CA GLU A 470 -17.41 -20.07 33.02
C GLU A 470 -17.74 -19.85 31.53
N ALA A 471 -18.02 -20.96 30.83
CA ALA A 471 -18.40 -20.96 29.42
C ALA A 471 -19.91 -21.24 29.27
N GLU A 472 -20.66 -20.25 28.77
CA GLU A 472 -22.05 -20.43 28.35
C GLU A 472 -22.06 -20.81 26.85
N SER A 473 -22.95 -21.73 26.45
CA SER A 473 -23.05 -22.15 25.04
C SER A 473 -24.50 -22.21 24.54
N TRP A 474 -24.68 -21.92 23.26
CA TRP A 474 -25.98 -21.90 22.58
C TRP A 474 -25.88 -22.52 21.18
N VAL A 475 -27.00 -23.07 20.72
CA VAL A 475 -27.19 -23.50 19.33
C VAL A 475 -28.17 -22.53 18.67
N ILE A 476 -27.71 -21.88 17.60
CA ILE A 476 -28.46 -20.86 16.87
C ILE A 476 -28.86 -21.42 15.51
N ALA A 477 -30.15 -21.64 15.30
CA ALA A 477 -30.67 -22.35 14.14
C ALA A 477 -30.42 -21.63 12.80
N ASP A 478 -30.55 -20.30 12.78
CA ASP A 478 -30.56 -19.50 11.55
C ASP A 478 -30.10 -18.04 11.80
N PRO A 479 -29.87 -17.25 10.73
CA PRO A 479 -29.45 -15.85 10.85
C PRO A 479 -30.46 -14.93 11.57
N GLU A 480 -31.77 -15.21 11.51
CA GLU A 480 -32.79 -14.42 12.20
C GLU A 480 -32.69 -14.64 13.70
N ARG A 481 -32.50 -15.90 14.13
CA ARG A 481 -32.25 -16.26 15.53
C ARG A 481 -30.92 -15.71 16.03
N MET A 482 -29.88 -15.67 15.19
CA MET A 482 -28.60 -15.03 15.50
C MET A 482 -28.79 -13.54 15.81
N ARG A 483 -29.58 -12.84 14.99
CA ARG A 483 -29.91 -11.44 15.21
C ARG A 483 -30.72 -11.24 16.49
N ALA A 484 -31.75 -12.07 16.71
CA ALA A 484 -32.55 -12.01 17.93
C ALA A 484 -31.71 -12.28 19.20
N PHE A 485 -30.76 -13.21 19.12
CA PHE A 485 -29.80 -13.49 20.19
C PHE A 485 -28.91 -12.27 20.48
N GLY A 486 -28.41 -11.58 19.44
CA GLY A 486 -27.69 -10.32 19.61
C GLY A 486 -28.53 -9.23 20.29
N VAL A 487 -29.83 -9.13 20.00
CA VAL A 487 -30.74 -8.18 20.67
C VAL A 487 -30.88 -8.50 22.16
N GLU A 488 -31.03 -9.78 22.52
CA GLU A 488 -31.11 -10.21 23.91
C GLU A 488 -29.79 -9.95 24.66
N PHE A 489 -28.67 -10.27 24.03
CA PHE A 489 -27.34 -10.14 24.59
C PHE A 489 -26.96 -8.68 24.88
N ALA A 490 -27.45 -7.73 24.07
CA ALA A 490 -27.22 -6.29 24.27
C ALA A 490 -27.57 -5.80 25.68
N SER A 491 -28.61 -6.39 26.30
CA SER A 491 -29.05 -6.00 27.66
C SER A 491 -28.02 -6.32 28.76
N ARG A 492 -27.02 -7.16 28.45
CA ARG A 492 -25.95 -7.55 29.37
C ARG A 492 -24.74 -6.60 29.33
N LEU A 493 -24.68 -5.70 28.34
CA LEU A 493 -23.52 -4.84 28.07
C LEU A 493 -23.64 -3.44 28.68
N ARG A 494 -22.50 -2.87 29.07
CA ARG A 494 -22.34 -1.50 29.59
C ARG A 494 -21.07 -0.85 29.00
N ALA A 495 -20.94 0.47 29.16
CA ALA A 495 -19.73 1.18 28.79
C ALA A 495 -18.49 0.52 29.45
N GLY A 496 -17.41 0.36 28.68
CA GLY A 496 -16.23 -0.40 29.10
C GLY A 496 -16.21 -1.86 28.63
N ASP A 497 -17.36 -2.43 28.25
CA ASP A 497 -17.38 -3.83 27.80
C ASP A 497 -16.81 -3.98 26.38
N VAL A 498 -15.86 -4.90 26.23
CA VAL A 498 -15.25 -5.29 24.95
C VAL A 498 -15.65 -6.72 24.59
N LEU A 499 -16.15 -6.90 23.37
CA LEU A 499 -16.52 -8.19 22.79
C LEU A 499 -15.61 -8.54 21.63
N VAL A 500 -15.00 -9.73 21.67
CA VAL A 500 -14.23 -10.30 20.56
C VAL A 500 -15.07 -11.39 19.90
N LEU A 501 -15.29 -11.28 18.59
CA LEU A 501 -16.02 -12.29 17.81
C LEU A 501 -15.03 -13.12 16.98
N THR A 502 -14.94 -14.41 17.31
CA THR A 502 -14.06 -15.39 16.66
C THR A 502 -14.90 -16.40 15.87
N GLY A 503 -14.47 -16.76 14.66
CA GLY A 503 -15.15 -17.76 13.83
C GLY A 503 -14.85 -17.55 12.35
N GLU A 504 -15.10 -18.55 11.52
CA GLU A 504 -14.79 -18.50 10.08
C GLU A 504 -15.57 -17.40 9.31
N LEU A 505 -15.18 -17.16 8.06
CA LEU A 505 -15.93 -16.25 7.18
C LEU A 505 -17.36 -16.78 7.00
N GLY A 506 -18.36 -15.90 7.17
CA GLY A 506 -19.76 -16.31 7.10
C GLY A 506 -20.30 -17.04 8.34
N ALA A 507 -19.52 -17.15 9.43
CA ALA A 507 -20.00 -17.73 10.70
C ALA A 507 -21.18 -16.97 11.32
N GLY A 508 -21.36 -15.68 10.98
CA GLY A 508 -22.48 -14.86 11.46
C GLY A 508 -22.09 -13.75 12.44
N LYS A 509 -20.79 -13.44 12.57
CA LYS A 509 -20.25 -12.36 13.43
C LYS A 509 -20.97 -11.02 13.24
N THR A 510 -20.97 -10.49 12.02
CA THR A 510 -21.71 -9.25 11.71
C THR A 510 -23.23 -9.37 11.92
N THR A 511 -23.82 -10.54 11.70
CA THR A 511 -25.26 -10.77 11.94
C THR A 511 -25.58 -10.67 13.43
N PHE A 512 -24.70 -11.18 14.30
CA PHE A 512 -24.79 -11.00 15.73
C PHE A 512 -24.61 -9.52 16.14
N THR A 513 -23.60 -8.83 15.59
CA THR A 513 -23.38 -7.39 15.87
C THR A 513 -24.54 -6.51 15.42
N ARG A 514 -25.25 -6.89 14.35
CA ARG A 514 -26.50 -6.25 13.94
C ARG A 514 -27.60 -6.36 14.99
N GLY A 515 -27.74 -7.54 15.59
CA GLY A 515 -28.63 -7.75 16.73
C GLY A 515 -28.26 -6.88 17.91
N LEU A 516 -26.96 -6.80 18.25
CA LEU A 516 -26.47 -5.95 19.34
C LEU A 516 -26.82 -4.47 19.12
N GLY A 517 -26.55 -3.93 17.93
CA GLY A 517 -26.90 -2.54 17.62
C GLY A 517 -28.39 -2.25 17.75
N GLU A 518 -29.25 -3.19 17.34
CA GLU A 518 -30.70 -3.08 17.50
C GLU A 518 -31.12 -3.10 18.98
N GLY A 519 -30.61 -4.05 19.77
CA GLY A 519 -30.92 -4.15 21.20
C GLY A 519 -30.42 -2.96 22.03
N LEU A 520 -29.29 -2.37 21.64
CA LEU A 520 -28.78 -1.13 22.23
C LEU A 520 -29.54 0.12 21.76
N GLY A 521 -30.26 0.05 20.64
CA GLY A 521 -30.98 1.20 20.07
C GLY A 521 -30.05 2.23 19.42
N VAL A 522 -28.94 1.80 18.81
CA VAL A 522 -27.99 2.69 18.14
C VAL A 522 -28.52 3.22 16.80
N ARG A 523 -28.05 4.39 16.37
CA ARG A 523 -28.52 5.02 15.12
C ARG A 523 -27.91 4.37 13.88
N GLY A 524 -28.77 4.04 12.92
CA GLY A 524 -28.39 3.53 11.60
C GLY A 524 -28.25 2.00 11.58
N SER A 525 -28.12 1.43 10.39
CA SER A 525 -27.89 -0.02 10.25
C SER A 525 -26.45 -0.36 10.56
N VAL A 526 -26.24 -1.34 11.45
CA VAL A 526 -24.93 -1.98 11.63
C VAL A 526 -24.65 -2.82 10.38
N THR A 527 -23.54 -2.54 9.74
CA THR A 527 -23.05 -3.29 8.59
C THR A 527 -21.62 -3.70 8.91
N SER A 528 -21.17 -4.85 8.39
CA SER A 528 -19.78 -5.23 8.55
C SER A 528 -18.94 -4.05 8.07
N PRO A 529 -18.04 -3.51 8.89
CA PRO A 529 -17.27 -2.36 8.52
C PRO A 529 -16.07 -2.84 7.67
N THR A 530 -16.35 -3.71 6.69
CA THR A 530 -15.37 -4.35 5.78
C THR A 530 -14.50 -3.34 5.01
N PHE A 531 -14.85 -2.05 5.02
CA PHE A 531 -14.14 -0.96 4.35
C PHE A 531 -13.65 0.14 5.30
N VAL A 532 -14.06 0.12 6.57
CA VAL A 532 -13.71 1.12 7.58
C VAL A 532 -13.30 0.36 8.82
N LEU A 533 -12.04 0.44 9.25
CA LEU A 533 -11.52 -0.44 10.31
C LEU A 533 -12.35 -0.38 11.61
N ALA A 534 -12.88 0.79 11.96
CA ALA A 534 -13.82 0.97 13.08
C ALA A 534 -14.96 1.94 12.72
N ARG A 535 -16.18 1.63 13.16
CA ARG A 535 -17.35 2.49 12.98
C ARG A 535 -18.07 2.72 14.30
N THR A 536 -18.24 4.00 14.65
CA THR A 536 -18.99 4.40 15.84
C THR A 536 -20.47 4.58 15.51
N HIS A 537 -21.32 3.86 16.23
CA HIS A 537 -22.77 3.91 16.16
C HIS A 537 -23.32 4.61 17.42
N PRO A 538 -23.77 5.87 17.34
CA PRO A 538 -24.20 6.62 18.51
C PRO A 538 -25.52 6.10 19.11
N ASN A 539 -25.58 6.02 20.44
CA ASN A 539 -26.81 5.80 21.20
C ASN A 539 -27.28 7.11 21.84
N ARG A 540 -28.43 7.64 21.39
CA ARG A 540 -28.95 8.93 21.89
C ARG A 540 -29.76 8.82 23.17
N ALA A 541 -30.17 7.61 23.57
CA ALA A 541 -30.96 7.40 24.77
C ALA A 541 -30.06 7.30 26.02
N THR A 542 -28.94 6.58 25.92
CA THR A 542 -28.02 6.35 27.04
C THR A 542 -26.74 7.17 26.95
N GLY A 543 -26.37 7.66 25.75
CA GLY A 543 -25.12 8.36 25.49
C GLY A 543 -23.91 7.45 25.24
N VAL A 544 -24.03 6.14 25.47
CA VAL A 544 -22.94 5.15 25.30
C VAL A 544 -22.93 4.63 23.86
N PRO A 545 -21.91 4.93 23.03
CA PRO A 545 -21.87 4.47 21.65
C PRO A 545 -21.48 2.99 21.55
N LEU A 546 -21.89 2.34 20.46
CA LEU A 546 -21.34 1.05 20.02
C LEU A 546 -20.24 1.31 19.00
N VAL A 547 -19.01 0.87 19.27
CA VAL A 547 -17.90 0.89 18.31
C VAL A 547 -17.77 -0.51 17.72
N HIS A 548 -17.97 -0.63 16.40
CA HIS A 548 -17.85 -1.89 15.68
C HIS A 548 -16.57 -1.88 14.84
N VAL A 549 -15.65 -2.78 15.16
CA VAL A 549 -14.33 -2.90 14.56
C VAL A 549 -14.25 -4.21 13.75
N ASP A 550 -13.63 -4.15 12.58
CA ASP A 550 -13.24 -5.33 11.80
C ASP A 550 -11.71 -5.39 11.72
N ALA A 551 -11.13 -6.24 12.58
CA ALA A 551 -9.69 -6.37 12.74
C ALA A 551 -9.07 -7.37 11.75
N TYR A 552 -9.84 -7.90 10.79
CA TYR A 552 -9.33 -8.87 9.80
C TYR A 552 -8.12 -8.38 9.00
N ARG A 553 -8.01 -7.05 8.82
CA ARG A 553 -6.94 -6.40 8.06
C ARG A 553 -5.84 -5.79 8.91
N LEU A 554 -5.97 -5.84 10.24
CA LEU A 554 -4.95 -5.31 11.13
C LEU A 554 -3.86 -6.38 11.31
N GLY A 555 -2.60 -5.96 11.26
CA GLY A 555 -1.46 -6.84 11.45
C GLY A 555 -1.04 -6.99 12.92
N SER A 556 -1.47 -6.07 13.79
CA SER A 556 -1.01 -6.02 15.19
C SER A 556 -1.97 -5.28 16.13
N ALA A 557 -1.75 -5.47 17.45
CA ALA A 557 -2.45 -4.71 18.49
C ALA A 557 -2.18 -3.20 18.42
N ALA A 558 -1.00 -2.78 17.92
CA ALA A 558 -0.65 -1.36 17.79
C ALA A 558 -1.51 -0.67 16.73
N GLU A 559 -1.77 -1.33 15.59
CA GLU A 559 -2.67 -0.79 14.57
C GLU A 559 -4.14 -0.70 15.05
N LEU A 560 -4.53 -1.54 16.01
CA LEU A 560 -5.84 -1.45 16.66
C LEU A 560 -5.91 -0.29 17.68
N ASP A 561 -4.81 -0.03 18.39
CA ASP A 561 -4.67 1.11 19.31
C ASP A 561 -4.68 2.46 18.57
N ASP A 562 -4.04 2.51 17.39
CA ASP A 562 -4.00 3.68 16.49
C ASP A 562 -5.39 4.11 15.98
N LEU A 563 -6.43 3.29 16.18
CA LEU A 563 -7.81 3.67 15.90
C LEU A 563 -8.42 4.61 16.96
N ASP A 564 -7.67 4.92 18.02
CA ASP A 564 -8.01 5.85 19.11
C ASP A 564 -9.41 5.56 19.69
N ILE A 565 -9.66 4.27 19.96
CA ILE A 565 -10.96 3.79 20.45
C ILE A 565 -11.08 4.12 21.94
N ASP A 566 -12.09 4.92 22.29
CA ASP A 566 -12.45 5.17 23.69
C ASP A 566 -13.15 3.95 24.32
N PHE A 567 -12.34 2.93 24.67
CA PHE A 567 -12.81 1.68 25.28
C PHE A 567 -13.57 1.91 26.58
N ALA A 568 -13.15 2.88 27.40
CA ALA A 568 -13.73 3.12 28.72
C ALA A 568 -15.18 3.66 28.66
N HIS A 569 -15.51 4.47 27.64
CA HIS A 569 -16.84 5.09 27.52
C HIS A 569 -17.72 4.49 26.42
N SER A 570 -17.26 3.43 25.75
CA SER A 570 -17.97 2.77 24.66
C SER A 570 -18.30 1.31 24.97
N ILE A 571 -19.23 0.72 24.23
CA ILE A 571 -19.32 -0.74 24.07
C ILE A 571 -18.57 -1.06 22.78
N VAL A 572 -17.57 -1.94 22.83
CA VAL A 572 -16.73 -2.22 21.66
C VAL A 572 -16.92 -3.67 21.20
N VAL A 573 -17.16 -3.87 19.91
CA VAL A 573 -17.22 -5.20 19.28
C VAL A 573 -16.13 -5.29 18.23
N VAL A 574 -15.21 -6.22 18.39
CA VAL A 574 -14.09 -6.47 17.49
C VAL A 574 -14.28 -7.82 16.81
N GLU A 575 -14.60 -7.81 15.51
CA GLU A 575 -14.53 -9.01 14.68
C GLU A 575 -13.07 -9.34 14.39
N TRP A 576 -12.68 -10.61 14.54
CA TRP A 576 -11.30 -11.07 14.30
C TRP A 576 -10.24 -10.45 15.23
N GLY A 577 -10.63 -9.99 16.42
CA GLY A 577 -9.73 -9.30 17.37
C GLY A 577 -8.85 -10.19 18.25
N SER A 578 -8.91 -11.52 18.08
CA SER A 578 -8.12 -12.46 18.89
C SER A 578 -6.62 -12.26 18.63
N GLY A 579 -5.81 -12.19 19.69
CA GLY A 579 -4.38 -11.87 19.64
C GLY A 579 -4.04 -10.37 19.60
N MET A 580 -5.04 -9.49 19.42
CA MET A 580 -4.87 -8.03 19.38
C MET A 580 -5.46 -7.33 20.60
N VAL A 581 -6.66 -7.72 21.02
CA VAL A 581 -7.41 -7.05 22.11
C VAL A 581 -6.80 -7.30 23.48
N GLU A 582 -6.11 -8.44 23.68
CA GLU A 582 -5.53 -8.84 24.98
C GLU A 582 -4.45 -7.89 25.49
N ARG A 583 -3.89 -7.05 24.61
CA ARG A 583 -2.83 -6.09 24.98
C ARG A 583 -3.37 -4.68 25.23
N LEU A 584 -4.65 -4.46 24.95
CA LEU A 584 -5.29 -3.13 25.01
C LEU A 584 -6.25 -3.00 26.20
N VAL A 585 -6.79 -4.11 26.71
CA VAL A 585 -7.73 -4.10 27.84
C VAL A 585 -7.45 -5.23 28.84
N ASP A 586 -7.72 -4.96 30.11
CA ASP A 586 -7.47 -5.91 31.22
C ASP A 586 -8.46 -7.09 31.25
N GLY A 587 -9.64 -6.95 30.61
CA GLY A 587 -10.61 -8.02 30.47
C GLY A 587 -11.62 -7.80 29.34
N TYR A 588 -12.09 -8.88 28.73
CA TYR A 588 -13.03 -8.88 27.60
C TYR A 588 -13.89 -10.15 27.56
N LEU A 589 -14.95 -10.11 26.76
CA LEU A 589 -15.81 -11.25 26.45
C LEU A 589 -15.47 -11.79 25.06
N GLU A 590 -15.24 -13.09 24.93
CA GLU A 590 -14.96 -13.73 23.64
C GLU A 590 -16.16 -14.61 23.25
N ILE A 591 -16.74 -14.37 22.07
CA ILE A 591 -17.77 -15.25 21.49
C ILE A 591 -17.16 -15.99 20.30
N VAL A 592 -17.00 -17.30 20.45
CA VAL A 592 -16.58 -18.20 19.38
C VAL A 592 -17.82 -18.73 18.67
N ILE A 593 -17.88 -18.56 17.35
CA ILE A 593 -18.99 -18.96 16.49
C ILE A 593 -18.51 -20.04 15.51
N GLU A 594 -18.94 -21.27 15.73
CA GLU A 594 -18.55 -22.43 14.93
C GLU A 594 -19.66 -22.86 13.97
N ARG A 595 -19.26 -23.30 12.77
CA ARG A 595 -20.13 -23.94 11.80
C ARG A 595 -19.76 -25.43 11.71
N PRO A 596 -20.74 -26.36 11.67
CA PRO A 596 -20.46 -27.79 11.68
C PRO A 596 -19.63 -28.28 10.49
N HIS A 597 -19.81 -27.76 9.26
CA HIS A 597 -19.10 -28.20 8.05
C HIS A 597 -18.55 -27.00 7.25
N GLY A 598 -17.24 -26.97 6.98
CA GLY A 598 -16.57 -25.94 6.18
C GLY A 598 -16.84 -26.07 4.67
N ALA A 599 -16.68 -24.99 3.90
CA ALA A 599 -16.92 -24.98 2.46
C ALA A 599 -15.97 -25.96 1.72
N ALA A 600 -16.52 -27.08 1.21
CA ALA A 600 -15.77 -28.04 0.42
C ALA A 600 -15.66 -27.61 -1.05
N VAL A 601 -14.43 -27.57 -1.56
CA VAL A 601 -14.08 -27.45 -2.98
C VAL A 601 -14.32 -28.81 -3.67
N GLY A 602 -15.09 -28.86 -4.78
CA GLY A 602 -15.47 -30.11 -5.45
C GLY A 602 -15.44 -30.06 -6.98
N SER A 603 -14.63 -30.95 -7.56
CA SER A 603 -14.29 -31.20 -8.96
C SER A 603 -15.28 -32.07 -9.76
N GLY A 604 -15.43 -31.79 -11.08
CA GLY A 604 -15.41 -32.79 -12.17
C GLY A 604 -16.65 -33.65 -12.52
N ASP A 605 -17.24 -33.36 -13.69
CA ASP A 605 -17.88 -34.23 -14.72
C ASP A 605 -18.89 -35.35 -14.34
N SER A 606 -20.14 -35.25 -14.83
CA SER A 606 -20.62 -35.93 -16.06
C SER A 606 -22.16 -35.92 -16.21
N ASP A 607 -22.56 -35.62 -17.44
CA ASP A 607 -23.84 -35.69 -18.16
C ASP A 607 -24.90 -36.74 -17.74
N SER A 608 -26.19 -36.33 -17.65
CA SER A 608 -27.30 -36.86 -18.48
C SER A 608 -28.69 -36.33 -18.06
N GLY A 609 -29.46 -35.78 -19.02
CA GLY A 609 -30.91 -35.98 -19.09
C GLY A 609 -31.85 -34.81 -18.74
N GLU A 610 -32.49 -34.26 -19.76
CA GLU A 610 -33.59 -33.28 -19.73
C GLU A 610 -34.81 -33.71 -18.90
N THR A 611 -35.46 -32.76 -18.19
CA THR A 611 -36.87 -32.37 -18.44
C THR A 611 -37.25 -31.12 -17.64
N ASP A 612 -37.88 -30.18 -18.35
CA ASP A 612 -38.42 -28.91 -17.87
C ASP A 612 -39.76 -29.12 -17.13
N SER A 613 -39.83 -28.69 -15.86
CA SER A 613 -41.05 -28.12 -15.26
C SER A 613 -40.78 -27.51 -13.88
N GLY A 614 -40.97 -26.19 -13.75
CA GLY A 614 -41.44 -25.54 -12.51
C GLY A 614 -40.38 -25.13 -11.48
N GLU A 615 -40.25 -23.81 -11.29
CA GLU A 615 -39.55 -23.14 -10.20
C GLU A 615 -39.78 -23.82 -8.83
N THR A 616 -38.68 -24.26 -8.20
CA THR A 616 -38.53 -24.32 -6.74
C THR A 616 -37.07 -24.00 -6.44
N ASP A 617 -36.82 -22.88 -5.78
CA ASP A 617 -35.56 -22.60 -5.09
C ASP A 617 -35.29 -23.78 -4.14
N VAL A 618 -34.25 -24.56 -4.44
CA VAL A 618 -33.72 -25.51 -3.48
C VAL A 618 -32.83 -24.69 -2.56
N ASP A 619 -33.41 -24.17 -1.48
CA ASP A 619 -32.68 -23.53 -0.38
C ASP A 619 -31.53 -24.45 0.04
N GLU A 620 -30.30 -23.94 -0.08
CA GLU A 620 -29.17 -24.54 0.60
C GLU A 620 -29.53 -24.67 2.10
N PRO A 621 -29.38 -25.84 2.73
CA PRO A 621 -29.83 -26.01 4.11
C PRO A 621 -29.10 -25.04 5.03
N ILE A 622 -29.86 -24.17 5.70
CA ILE A 622 -29.33 -23.24 6.71
C ILE A 622 -28.83 -24.07 7.90
N GLU A 623 -27.51 -24.19 8.02
CA GLU A 623 -26.88 -24.98 9.09
C GLU A 623 -26.96 -24.28 10.46
N PRO A 624 -27.18 -24.99 11.58
CA PRO A 624 -27.13 -24.37 12.90
C PRO A 624 -25.69 -23.95 13.25
N ARG A 625 -25.54 -22.81 13.94
CA ARG A 625 -24.26 -22.30 14.46
C ARG A 625 -24.14 -22.62 15.96
N HIS A 626 -22.95 -22.99 16.40
CA HIS A 626 -22.64 -23.18 17.81
C HIS A 626 -21.91 -21.95 18.34
N LEU A 627 -22.44 -21.32 19.39
CA LEU A 627 -21.84 -20.16 20.02
C LEU A 627 -21.35 -20.54 21.41
N THR A 628 -20.11 -20.17 21.73
CA THR A 628 -19.54 -20.33 23.07
C THR A 628 -19.01 -18.98 23.54
N LEU A 629 -19.45 -18.54 24.72
CA LEU A 629 -19.00 -17.31 25.37
C LEU A 629 -17.94 -17.65 26.41
N TYR A 630 -16.79 -16.98 26.34
CA TYR A 630 -15.74 -17.01 27.35
C TYR A 630 -15.57 -15.64 27.98
N ARG A 631 -15.25 -15.62 29.28
CA ARG A 631 -14.75 -14.42 29.96
C ARG A 631 -13.22 -14.51 30.04
N ARG A 632 -12.53 -13.46 29.57
CA ARG A 632 -11.06 -13.41 29.53
C ARG A 632 -10.57 -12.21 30.33
N GLY A 633 -9.50 -12.39 31.12
CA GLY A 633 -8.89 -11.33 31.92
C GLY A 633 -9.70 -10.90 33.17
N THR A 634 -9.32 -9.77 33.77
CA THR A 634 -9.95 -9.22 34.98
C THR A 634 -10.86 -8.06 34.59
N LEU A 635 -12.18 -8.28 34.59
CA LEU A 635 -13.15 -7.23 34.34
C LEU A 635 -13.27 -6.35 35.60
N ASP A 636 -12.88 -5.07 35.52
CA ASP A 636 -12.89 -4.15 36.64
C ASP A 636 -14.31 -3.98 37.23
N GLY A 637 -14.43 -4.15 38.55
CA GLY A 637 -15.57 -3.70 39.35
C GLY A 637 -16.72 -4.68 39.57
N THR A 638 -16.57 -5.52 40.60
CA THR A 638 -17.57 -6.02 41.58
C THR A 638 -18.86 -6.73 41.12
N GLU A 639 -19.03 -7.92 41.72
CA GLU A 639 -20.11 -8.90 41.67
C GLU A 639 -20.11 -9.83 40.44
N ALA A 640 -19.89 -11.11 40.72
CA ALA A 640 -20.20 -12.20 39.81
C ALA A 640 -21.66 -12.04 39.33
N ARG A 641 -21.84 -11.69 38.07
CA ARG A 641 -23.15 -11.57 37.43
C ARG A 641 -23.43 -12.83 36.63
N SER A 642 -24.38 -13.60 37.12
CA SER A 642 -24.99 -14.81 36.53
C SER A 642 -25.59 -14.58 35.17
#